data_AF-A0A2M7G5J6-F1
#
_entry.id   AF-A0A2M7G5J6-F1
#
_cell.length_a   1.000
_cell.length_b   1.000
_cell.length_c   1.000
_cell.angle_alpha   90.00
_cell.angle_beta   90.00
_cell.angle_gamma   90.00
#
_symmetry.space_group_name_H-M   'P 1'
#
loop_
_entity.id
_entity.type
_entity.pdbx_description
1 polymer ?
#
loop_
_entity_poly.entity_id
_entity_poly.type
_entity_poly.pdbx_seq_one_letter_code
_entity_poly.pdbx_strand_id
1 'polypeptide(L)'
;MTRKLRLRRTPLFLSLSLVYACQGSQTAPSSLQKPLPVPSSSSQANTVPQPSASPEHRIQGLNEAEIAEVKANPVVAANNRFAFKFLSALSEEQAEKNLFVSPLSVSLALQMTLNGTMGETKTEIAKALGIENLKPEEVNRGASQLMRKLVKPAEDIQLEVANGMFINDRFEILPEFIKTNQEHFFSEVRNLHFANGPTQAEINTWVNQQTHQKIPELLEPVDPDPDWEELTVMYLINALYFKADWSRKFEEFETQNRNFTLSNGDLTQVPMMRQFGSFHYLAPGDSTLKNDFQAIELPYGQTGKVSMYLFLPSYGSSLTQLRKDLNQMDLETLFQSFGTEVGSLTLPKFKQDWESSLINSLKTLGIHQAFDQGFADLFALAKPRFPGDDFYISEVFQKSQIEVNEKGTTASAATYVEVSNLPSSEPQRALEMICNRPFLYLIRDNQTSQILFVGQVYDPSLIPSGDPPAENSTHTNSPESYANGWPPQLSHPYGHIDISVMDRTTLNGKIFDENHAPIDGATVKIRNLRVYHDEVETYSTQGTYALNNVPSGGEIEITVSKPGYTTRKRTEVLKSNNQGDPNANRYDFGNDGINKQYSADYYALSDKPEVILSTPARNGRNIDPLTSFVLKFSEPMDRQSVEDTFSIYSFNAPKLSVDAGNPSRTQTLKGNANLSTNFLPGNSTLIWDKDAFNISWNSDDTEVTFSFSKNLKLPSDRNRQNLPDYNLAFYNSSTGNHTLKDKQGNSRSDKHFKLT
;
A
#
# COMPACT_ATOMS: atom_id res chain seq x y z
N MET A 1 -22.94 18.71 -60.32
CA MET A 1 -23.00 19.83 -59.36
C MET A 1 -21.72 19.77 -58.52
N THR A 2 -20.69 20.61 -58.75
CA THR A 2 -20.47 21.96 -58.14
C THR A 2 -20.61 21.96 -56.61
N ARG A 3 -19.62 22.34 -55.78
CA ARG A 3 -18.34 23.07 -56.00
C ARG A 3 -17.18 22.47 -55.18
N LYS A 4 -15.95 22.55 -55.70
CA LYS A 4 -14.70 22.59 -54.92
C LYS A 4 -14.19 24.04 -54.93
N LEU A 5 -13.62 24.54 -53.83
CA LEU A 5 -12.75 25.73 -53.86
C LEU A 5 -11.35 25.34 -53.40
N ARG A 6 -10.36 25.69 -54.23
CA ARG A 6 -8.93 25.80 -53.86
C ARG A 6 -8.63 27.29 -53.70
N LEU A 7 -7.74 27.67 -52.79
CA LEU A 7 -6.94 28.89 -52.94
C LEU A 7 -5.46 28.54 -53.13
N ARG A 8 -4.77 29.37 -53.92
CA ARG A 8 -3.38 29.19 -54.35
C ARG A 8 -2.44 30.08 -53.52
N ARG A 9 -1.19 29.62 -53.36
CA ARG A 9 -0.02 30.49 -53.08
C ARG A 9 0.44 31.17 -54.38
N THR A 10 0.95 32.40 -54.28
CA THR A 10 2.01 32.95 -55.14
C THR A 10 2.75 34.08 -54.37
N PRO A 11 4.09 34.19 -54.48
CA PRO A 11 4.88 35.19 -53.76
C PRO A 11 5.12 36.46 -54.59
N LEU A 12 5.64 37.52 -53.96
CA LEU A 12 6.31 38.62 -54.65
C LEU A 12 7.66 38.92 -53.99
N PHE A 13 8.75 38.71 -54.73
CA PHE A 13 10.05 39.32 -54.44
C PHE A 13 10.09 40.69 -55.13
N LEU A 14 10.71 41.69 -54.50
CA LEU A 14 11.53 42.64 -55.25
C LEU A 14 12.67 43.20 -54.38
N SER A 15 13.88 43.09 -54.90
CA SER A 15 15.11 43.67 -54.35
C SER A 15 15.44 44.97 -55.06
N LEU A 16 16.15 45.89 -54.40
CA LEU A 16 17.32 46.55 -54.99
C LEU A 16 18.21 47.22 -53.94
N SER A 17 19.49 47.38 -54.30
CA SER A 17 20.58 47.85 -53.45
C SER A 17 21.19 49.16 -54.00
N LEU A 18 21.91 49.92 -53.16
CA LEU A 18 23.26 50.49 -53.39
C LEU A 18 23.56 51.53 -52.27
N VAL A 19 24.60 51.36 -51.44
CA VAL A 19 25.99 51.84 -51.61
C VAL A 19 26.17 53.36 -51.46
N TYR A 20 26.90 53.78 -50.42
CA TYR A 20 28.14 54.57 -50.56
C TYR A 20 28.99 54.51 -49.29
N ALA A 21 30.31 54.64 -49.43
CA ALA A 21 31.28 54.63 -48.33
C ALA A 21 32.15 55.90 -48.36
N CYS A 22 32.72 56.31 -47.23
CA CYS A 22 33.95 57.11 -47.21
C CYS A 22 34.69 57.00 -45.87
N GLN A 23 36.02 57.16 -45.93
CA GLN A 23 36.97 57.09 -44.80
C GLN A 23 37.36 58.50 -44.33
N GLY A 24 37.98 58.63 -43.15
CA GLY A 24 38.67 59.88 -42.76
C GLY A 24 39.03 59.95 -41.27
N SER A 25 40.32 60.05 -40.95
CA SER A 25 40.89 59.90 -39.59
C SER A 25 41.54 61.17 -39.01
N GLN A 26 41.82 61.16 -37.69
CA GLN A 26 42.64 62.13 -36.89
C GLN A 26 41.93 63.47 -36.58
N THR A 27 41.87 64.01 -35.36
CA THR A 27 42.93 64.23 -34.34
C THR A 27 42.33 64.48 -32.92
N ALA A 28 43.13 64.30 -31.87
CA ALA A 28 42.91 64.85 -30.51
C ALA A 28 44.23 65.52 -30.04
N PRO A 29 44.23 66.49 -29.09
CA PRO A 29 44.15 66.13 -27.66
C PRO A 29 43.52 67.17 -26.70
N SER A 30 43.26 66.73 -25.46
CA SER A 30 43.24 67.49 -24.17
C SER A 30 42.35 68.75 -24.03
N SER A 31 41.63 68.98 -22.92
CA SER A 31 41.48 68.23 -21.67
C SER A 31 40.38 68.89 -20.81
N LEU A 32 39.52 68.11 -20.15
CA LEU A 32 38.93 68.45 -18.83
C LEU A 32 38.07 67.29 -18.28
N GLN A 33 38.47 66.79 -17.11
CA GLN A 33 37.67 66.04 -16.12
C GLN A 33 37.11 64.64 -16.50
N LYS A 34 36.87 63.86 -15.43
CA LYS A 34 36.80 62.39 -15.40
C LYS A 34 35.35 61.90 -15.62
N PRO A 35 35.07 60.98 -16.56
CA PRO A 35 33.72 60.44 -16.74
C PRO A 35 33.29 59.53 -15.58
N LEU A 36 32.05 59.74 -15.13
CA LEU A 36 31.26 58.87 -14.26
C LEU A 36 30.63 57.72 -15.10
N PRO A 37 30.11 56.64 -14.46
CA PRO A 37 29.75 55.42 -15.17
C PRO A 37 28.56 55.57 -16.13
N VAL A 38 28.57 54.77 -17.20
CA VAL A 38 27.51 54.69 -18.22
C VAL A 38 26.23 54.09 -17.59
N PRO A 39 25.04 54.68 -17.82
CA PRO A 39 23.80 54.18 -17.23
C PRO A 39 23.38 52.83 -17.83
N SER A 40 23.19 51.83 -16.97
CA SER A 40 22.57 50.55 -17.31
C SER A 40 21.10 50.75 -17.67
N SER A 41 20.67 50.18 -18.80
CA SER A 41 19.28 50.21 -19.26
C SER A 41 18.38 49.32 -18.40
N SER A 42 17.76 49.90 -17.37
CA SER A 42 16.71 49.26 -16.57
C SER A 42 15.32 49.75 -17.01
N SER A 43 14.54 48.87 -17.64
CA SER A 43 13.10 49.11 -17.87
C SER A 43 12.28 47.86 -17.52
N GLN A 44 12.00 47.74 -16.22
CA GLN A 44 10.82 47.08 -15.66
C GLN A 44 10.49 45.66 -16.18
N ALA A 45 11.30 44.68 -15.78
CA ALA A 45 10.68 43.47 -15.24
C ALA A 45 10.14 43.82 -13.83
N ASN A 46 8.89 43.48 -13.54
CA ASN A 46 8.35 43.60 -12.18
C ASN A 46 9.04 42.55 -11.29
N THR A 47 10.10 42.96 -10.60
CA THR A 47 10.74 42.14 -9.58
C THR A 47 9.76 41.95 -8.43
N VAL A 48 9.22 40.73 -8.31
CA VAL A 48 8.64 40.25 -7.05
C VAL A 48 9.66 40.51 -5.95
N PRO A 49 9.29 41.16 -4.82
CA PRO A 49 10.25 41.44 -3.76
C PRO A 49 10.79 40.11 -3.20
N GLN A 50 12.09 39.90 -3.35
CA GLN A 50 12.80 38.82 -2.66
C GLN A 50 12.59 38.97 -1.14
N PRO A 51 12.16 37.93 -0.42
CA PRO A 51 11.89 38.03 1.02
C PRO A 51 13.12 38.49 1.80
N SER A 52 13.03 39.65 2.45
CA SER A 52 14.07 40.17 3.34
C SER A 52 14.05 39.50 4.72
N ALA A 53 13.96 38.17 4.74
CA ALA A 53 14.27 37.26 5.86
C ALA A 53 14.06 35.80 5.41
N SER A 54 15.02 34.92 5.70
CA SER A 54 14.80 33.47 5.71
C SER A 54 13.74 33.11 6.78
N PRO A 55 12.86 32.10 6.58
CA PRO A 55 11.84 31.72 7.56
C PRO A 55 12.37 31.44 8.98
N GLU A 56 13.65 31.04 9.07
CA GLU A 56 14.39 30.69 10.28
C GLU A 56 14.24 31.70 11.43
N HIS A 57 14.13 33.00 11.14
CA HIS A 57 14.00 34.05 12.17
C HIS A 57 12.60 34.18 12.80
N ARG A 58 11.55 33.50 12.28
CA ARG A 58 10.17 33.61 12.80
C ARG A 58 9.70 32.41 13.62
N ILE A 59 10.47 31.32 13.68
CA ILE A 59 9.97 30.04 14.22
C ILE A 59 10.49 29.80 15.64
N GLN A 60 9.74 30.28 16.64
CA GLN A 60 9.83 29.77 18.01
C GLN A 60 8.81 28.64 18.22
N GLY A 61 9.16 27.63 19.02
CA GLY A 61 8.23 26.57 19.42
C GLY A 61 7.02 27.13 20.19
N LEU A 62 5.94 26.34 20.30
CA LEU A 62 4.76 26.75 21.07
C LEU A 62 5.04 26.72 22.59
N ASN A 63 4.60 27.75 23.30
CA ASN A 63 4.52 27.71 24.77
C ASN A 63 3.29 26.94 25.27
N GLU A 64 3.17 26.70 26.58
CA GLU A 64 2.09 25.89 27.17
C GLU A 64 0.68 26.46 26.91
N ALA A 65 0.51 27.79 26.92
CA ALA A 65 -0.76 28.43 26.64
C ALA A 65 -1.13 28.32 25.15
N GLU A 66 -0.14 28.46 24.26
CA GLU A 66 -0.33 28.21 22.82
C GLU A 66 -0.68 26.74 22.53
N ILE A 67 -0.05 25.78 23.24
CA ILE A 67 -0.37 24.35 23.12
C ILE A 67 -1.82 24.08 23.56
N ALA A 68 -2.26 24.65 24.69
CA ALA A 68 -3.63 24.53 25.16
C ALA A 68 -4.63 25.16 24.17
N GLU A 69 -4.29 26.30 23.58
CA GLU A 69 -5.11 26.94 22.54
C GLU A 69 -5.21 26.08 21.27
N VAL A 70 -4.10 25.48 20.80
CA VAL A 70 -4.12 24.55 19.65
C VAL A 70 -4.99 23.34 19.96
N LYS A 71 -4.82 22.70 21.12
CA LYS A 71 -5.62 21.54 21.52
C LYS A 71 -7.12 21.86 21.61
N ALA A 72 -7.46 23.10 22.00
CA ALA A 72 -8.83 23.59 22.04
C ALA A 72 -9.37 24.07 20.67
N ASN A 73 -8.52 24.27 19.66
CA ASN A 73 -8.94 24.75 18.34
C ASN A 73 -9.69 23.64 17.59
N PRO A 74 -10.95 23.87 17.14
CA PRO A 74 -11.74 22.89 16.39
C PRO A 74 -11.06 22.31 15.15
N VAL A 75 -10.07 23.01 14.56
CA VAL A 75 -9.32 22.51 13.40
C VAL A 75 -8.56 21.21 13.69
N VAL A 76 -8.07 20.99 14.92
CA VAL A 76 -7.38 19.74 15.29
C VAL A 76 -8.34 18.56 15.24
N ALA A 77 -9.54 18.74 15.80
CA ALA A 77 -10.58 17.72 15.76
C ALA A 77 -11.08 17.47 14.32
N ALA A 78 -11.12 18.51 13.47
CA ALA A 78 -11.44 18.38 12.05
C ALA A 78 -10.36 17.60 11.28
N ASN A 79 -9.08 17.98 11.44
CA ASN A 79 -7.93 17.28 10.86
C ASN A 79 -7.89 15.80 11.27
N ASN A 80 -8.15 15.49 12.53
CA ASN A 80 -8.16 14.11 13.03
C ASN A 80 -9.32 13.28 12.46
N ARG A 81 -10.51 13.87 12.25
CA ARG A 81 -11.61 13.19 11.53
C ARG A 81 -11.28 13.02 10.05
N PHE A 82 -10.68 14.02 9.41
CA PHE A 82 -10.20 13.92 8.03
C PHE A 82 -9.18 12.77 7.89
N ALA A 83 -8.28 12.58 8.86
CA ALA A 83 -7.28 11.52 8.85
C ALA A 83 -7.86 10.11 8.63
N PHE A 84 -8.92 9.75 9.35
CA PHE A 84 -9.57 8.44 9.21
C PHE A 84 -10.41 8.32 7.93
N LYS A 85 -11.08 9.40 7.51
CA LYS A 85 -11.78 9.43 6.21
C LYS A 85 -10.82 9.26 5.04
N PHE A 86 -9.71 10.00 5.04
CA PHE A 86 -8.68 9.98 4.01
C PHE A 86 -7.96 8.63 3.94
N LEU A 87 -7.59 8.04 5.09
CA LEU A 87 -7.07 6.67 5.12
C LEU A 87 -8.09 5.65 4.60
N SER A 88 -9.39 5.86 4.85
CA SER A 88 -10.43 4.96 4.33
C SER A 88 -10.54 5.04 2.81
N ALA A 89 -10.60 6.25 2.24
CA ALA A 89 -10.63 6.47 0.79
C ALA A 89 -9.39 5.86 0.10
N LEU A 90 -8.19 6.15 0.62
CA LEU A 90 -6.95 5.54 0.14
C LEU A 90 -6.93 4.01 0.25
N SER A 91 -7.52 3.43 1.30
CA SER A 91 -7.57 1.97 1.47
C SER A 91 -8.62 1.29 0.60
N GLU A 92 -9.60 2.03 0.09
CA GLU A 92 -10.58 1.55 -0.89
C GLU A 92 -9.97 1.57 -2.30
N GLU A 93 -9.17 2.59 -2.62
CA GLU A 93 -8.38 2.68 -3.86
C GLU A 93 -7.21 1.68 -3.89
N GLN A 94 -6.48 1.55 -2.77
CA GLN A 94 -5.28 0.71 -2.63
C GLN A 94 -5.55 -0.49 -1.72
N ALA A 95 -6.52 -1.32 -2.12
CA ALA A 95 -6.98 -2.48 -1.35
C ALA A 95 -5.84 -3.41 -0.93
N GLU A 96 -5.79 -3.73 0.37
CA GLU A 96 -4.80 -4.62 1.02
C GLU A 96 -3.33 -4.25 0.85
N LYS A 97 -3.03 -3.00 0.45
CA LYS A 97 -1.64 -2.49 0.41
C LYS A 97 -1.20 -1.92 1.75
N ASN A 98 0.11 -2.02 1.99
CA ASN A 98 0.82 -1.21 2.97
C ASN A 98 0.65 0.27 2.62
N LEU A 99 0.26 1.10 3.59
CA LEU A 99 0.17 2.55 3.43
C LEU A 99 0.90 3.24 4.58
N PHE A 100 1.59 4.34 4.28
CA PHE A 100 2.07 5.29 5.28
C PHE A 100 1.92 6.70 4.73
N VAL A 101 1.04 7.50 5.36
CA VAL A 101 0.61 8.81 4.85
C VAL A 101 0.60 9.85 5.97
N SER A 102 0.72 11.14 5.63
CA SER A 102 0.44 12.24 6.57
C SER A 102 -0.85 12.96 6.19
N PRO A 103 -1.98 12.62 6.82
CA PRO A 103 -3.23 13.33 6.54
C PRO A 103 -3.17 14.78 7.00
N LEU A 104 -2.35 15.10 8.02
CA LEU A 104 -2.15 16.47 8.48
C LEU A 104 -1.55 17.35 7.38
N SER A 105 -0.50 16.89 6.67
CA SER A 105 0.06 17.69 5.57
C SER A 105 -0.93 17.87 4.43
N VAL A 106 -1.72 16.84 4.09
CA VAL A 106 -2.78 16.96 3.08
C VAL A 106 -3.86 17.95 3.54
N SER A 107 -4.29 17.90 4.81
CA SER A 107 -5.22 18.87 5.40
C SER A 107 -4.69 20.30 5.30
N LEU A 108 -3.42 20.52 5.65
CA LEU A 108 -2.79 21.84 5.60
C LEU A 108 -2.64 22.34 4.17
N ALA A 109 -2.27 21.48 3.22
CA ALA A 109 -2.16 21.80 1.80
C ALA A 109 -3.54 22.15 1.18
N LEU A 110 -4.62 21.50 1.62
CA LEU A 110 -5.98 21.86 1.25
C LEU A 110 -6.45 23.16 1.93
N GLN A 111 -6.08 23.42 3.19
CA GLN A 111 -6.37 24.67 3.91
C GLN A 111 -5.62 25.88 3.30
N MET A 112 -4.37 25.68 2.86
CA MET A 112 -3.62 26.64 2.03
C MET A 112 -4.43 27.01 0.78
N THR A 113 -4.83 26.00 0.03
CA THR A 113 -5.58 26.16 -1.23
C THR A 113 -6.94 26.81 -1.00
N LEU A 114 -7.63 26.47 0.09
CA LEU A 114 -8.94 27.04 0.47
C LEU A 114 -8.93 28.58 0.54
N ASN A 115 -7.81 29.20 0.93
CA ASN A 115 -7.65 30.67 0.95
C ASN A 115 -7.74 31.31 -0.44
N GLY A 116 -7.46 30.56 -1.50
CA GLY A 116 -7.55 31.00 -2.90
C GLY A 116 -8.80 30.52 -3.64
N THR A 117 -9.70 29.80 -2.94
CA THR A 117 -10.92 29.22 -3.53
C THR A 117 -12.16 30.07 -3.28
N MET A 118 -13.13 30.00 -4.20
CA MET A 118 -14.45 30.60 -4.08
C MET A 118 -15.54 29.58 -4.51
N GLY A 119 -16.80 30.02 -4.56
CA GLY A 119 -17.92 29.22 -5.07
C GLY A 119 -18.09 27.85 -4.42
N GLU A 120 -18.52 26.88 -5.22
CA GLU A 120 -18.74 25.51 -4.77
C GLU A 120 -17.42 24.73 -4.57
N THR A 121 -16.36 25.06 -5.31
CA THR A 121 -14.99 24.57 -5.07
C THR A 121 -14.57 24.79 -3.60
N LYS A 122 -14.87 25.97 -3.04
CA LYS A 122 -14.63 26.27 -1.62
C LYS A 122 -15.50 25.43 -0.69
N THR A 123 -16.79 25.25 -1.02
CA THR A 123 -17.74 24.43 -0.26
C THR A 123 -17.26 22.99 -0.15
N GLU A 124 -16.87 22.39 -1.28
CA GLU A 124 -16.39 21.00 -1.37
C GLU A 124 -15.14 20.77 -0.49
N ILE A 125 -14.11 21.61 -0.62
CA ILE A 125 -12.87 21.50 0.16
C ILE A 125 -13.16 21.69 1.67
N ALA A 126 -13.93 22.71 2.05
CA ALA A 126 -14.26 22.97 3.44
C ALA A 126 -15.09 21.84 4.10
N LYS A 127 -15.97 21.20 3.33
CA LYS A 127 -16.81 20.07 3.75
C LYS A 127 -16.02 18.77 3.88
N ALA A 128 -15.13 18.48 2.93
CA ALA A 128 -14.25 17.30 2.99
C ALA A 128 -13.35 17.35 4.24
N LEU A 129 -12.78 18.52 4.53
CA LEU A 129 -12.00 18.81 5.74
C LEU A 129 -12.85 18.88 7.03
N GLY A 130 -14.17 19.07 6.93
CA GLY A 130 -15.08 19.21 8.07
C GLY A 130 -14.89 20.53 8.85
N ILE A 131 -14.56 21.61 8.14
CA ILE A 131 -14.31 22.97 8.67
C ILE A 131 -15.29 24.02 8.14
N GLU A 132 -16.34 23.59 7.42
CA GLU A 132 -17.41 24.42 6.82
C GLU A 132 -18.07 25.46 7.77
N ASN A 133 -18.05 25.21 9.08
CA ASN A 133 -18.63 26.06 10.11
C ASN A 133 -17.59 26.92 10.88
N LEU A 134 -16.31 26.88 10.49
CA LEU A 134 -15.22 27.62 11.12
C LEU A 134 -14.90 28.89 10.31
N LYS A 135 -14.44 29.95 10.98
CA LYS A 135 -14.00 31.16 10.27
C LYS A 135 -12.60 30.96 9.66
N PRO A 136 -12.29 31.60 8.51
CA PRO A 136 -10.97 31.51 7.90
C PRO A 136 -9.83 31.87 8.86
N GLU A 137 -10.03 32.84 9.74
CA GLU A 137 -9.02 33.26 10.72
C GLU A 137 -8.74 32.18 11.79
N GLU A 138 -9.76 31.40 12.17
CA GLU A 138 -9.63 30.30 13.14
C GLU A 138 -8.87 29.11 12.54
N VAL A 139 -9.15 28.81 11.26
CA VAL A 139 -8.45 27.78 10.47
C VAL A 139 -7.00 28.18 10.24
N ASN A 140 -6.74 29.37 9.68
CA ASN A 140 -5.39 29.86 9.37
C ASN A 140 -4.52 30.02 10.63
N ARG A 141 -5.10 30.42 11.76
CA ARG A 141 -4.38 30.49 13.04
C ARG A 141 -3.99 29.11 13.54
N GLY A 142 -4.93 28.16 13.54
CA GLY A 142 -4.64 26.79 13.98
C GLY A 142 -3.62 26.10 13.07
N ALA A 143 -3.74 26.27 11.76
CA ALA A 143 -2.75 25.79 10.79
C ALA A 143 -1.35 26.35 11.04
N SER A 144 -1.21 27.65 11.33
CA SER A 144 0.07 28.28 11.67
C SER A 144 0.71 27.73 12.94
N GLN A 145 -0.10 27.48 13.97
CA GLN A 145 0.39 26.90 15.22
C GLN A 145 0.80 25.42 15.03
N LEU A 146 0.05 24.66 14.22
CA LEU A 146 0.42 23.28 13.83
C LEU A 146 1.69 23.23 12.96
N MET A 147 1.85 24.14 12.01
CA MET A 147 3.08 24.23 11.21
C MET A 147 4.30 24.61 12.05
N ARG A 148 4.17 25.52 13.04
CA ARG A 148 5.26 25.80 14.00
C ARG A 148 5.70 24.56 14.79
N LYS A 149 4.77 23.62 15.06
CA LYS A 149 5.07 22.32 15.68
C LYS A 149 5.73 21.34 14.72
N LEU A 150 5.35 21.34 13.44
CA LEU A 150 5.96 20.49 12.41
C LEU A 150 7.39 20.91 12.06
N VAL A 151 7.65 22.22 11.94
CA VAL A 151 8.99 22.74 11.56
C VAL A 151 9.96 22.79 12.75
N LYS A 152 9.46 22.76 13.99
CA LYS A 152 10.27 22.54 15.19
C LYS A 152 9.69 21.40 16.04
N PRO A 153 9.97 20.14 15.66
CA PRO A 153 9.70 18.99 16.51
C PRO A 153 10.54 19.04 17.79
N ALA A 154 10.36 18.07 18.68
CA ALA A 154 11.24 17.89 19.84
C ALA A 154 12.66 17.51 19.37
N GLU A 155 13.69 17.84 20.17
CA GLU A 155 15.12 17.65 19.79
C GLU A 155 15.51 16.19 19.48
N ASP A 156 14.69 15.24 19.94
CA ASP A 156 14.82 13.80 19.78
C ASP A 156 13.99 13.21 18.61
N ILE A 157 13.36 14.08 17.81
CA ILE A 157 12.52 13.71 16.65
C ILE A 157 13.00 14.47 15.41
N GLN A 158 13.49 13.74 14.41
CA GLN A 158 13.76 14.26 13.07
C GLN A 158 12.49 14.11 12.22
N LEU A 159 11.86 15.24 11.92
CA LEU A 159 10.69 15.32 11.04
C LEU A 159 10.99 16.35 9.95
N GLU A 160 11.18 15.86 8.73
CA GLU A 160 11.39 16.70 7.55
C GLU A 160 10.05 16.82 6.81
N VAL A 161 9.62 18.05 6.52
CA VAL A 161 8.33 18.35 5.88
C VAL A 161 8.53 19.35 4.75
N ALA A 162 8.37 18.88 3.51
CA ALA A 162 8.38 19.74 2.33
C ALA A 162 6.94 19.93 1.82
N ASN A 163 6.39 21.15 1.98
CA ASN A 163 5.07 21.54 1.48
C ASN A 163 5.22 22.61 0.39
N GLY A 164 5.00 22.23 -0.87
CA GLY A 164 5.26 23.06 -2.04
C GLY A 164 4.01 23.25 -2.91
N MET A 165 3.80 24.47 -3.39
CA MET A 165 2.78 24.79 -4.37
C MET A 165 3.45 25.37 -5.62
N PHE A 166 3.41 24.63 -6.72
CA PHE A 166 4.08 24.99 -7.97
C PHE A 166 3.03 25.27 -9.05
N ILE A 167 3.03 26.48 -9.57
CA ILE A 167 2.01 26.99 -10.50
C ILE A 167 2.67 27.37 -11.82
N ASN A 168 2.00 27.03 -12.93
CA ASN A 168 2.45 27.37 -14.27
C ASN A 168 2.53 28.92 -14.43
N ASP A 169 3.64 29.44 -14.94
CA ASP A 169 3.85 30.88 -15.08
C ASP A 169 2.96 31.57 -16.14
N ARG A 170 2.09 30.83 -16.85
CA ARG A 170 0.93 31.42 -17.55
C ARG A 170 -0.13 32.02 -16.60
N PHE A 171 -0.06 31.76 -15.29
CA PHE A 171 -0.91 32.37 -14.27
C PHE A 171 -0.14 33.36 -13.38
N GLU A 172 -0.75 34.50 -13.07
CA GLU A 172 -0.25 35.47 -12.09
C GLU A 172 -0.89 35.20 -10.72
N ILE A 173 -0.08 34.75 -9.76
CA ILE A 173 -0.51 34.48 -8.38
C ILE A 173 -0.79 35.81 -7.68
N LEU A 174 -1.90 35.91 -6.94
CA LEU A 174 -2.27 37.13 -6.24
C LEU A 174 -1.33 37.38 -5.03
N PRO A 175 -0.78 38.59 -4.85
CA PRO A 175 0.13 38.88 -3.74
C PRO A 175 -0.45 38.62 -2.35
N GLU A 176 -1.77 38.82 -2.16
CA GLU A 176 -2.44 38.54 -0.87
C GLU A 176 -2.53 37.04 -0.59
N PHE A 177 -2.64 36.19 -1.62
CA PHE A 177 -2.59 34.73 -1.48
C PHE A 177 -1.18 34.29 -1.07
N ILE A 178 -0.13 34.81 -1.74
CA ILE A 178 1.27 34.54 -1.38
C ILE A 178 1.53 34.92 0.09
N LYS A 179 1.15 36.15 0.47
CA LYS A 179 1.32 36.67 1.83
C LYS A 179 0.61 35.80 2.86
N THR A 180 -0.67 35.48 2.64
CA THR A 180 -1.45 34.61 3.55
C THR A 180 -0.78 33.25 3.74
N ASN A 181 -0.29 32.63 2.67
CA ASN A 181 0.34 31.31 2.73
C ASN A 181 1.73 31.33 3.39
N GLN A 182 2.51 32.38 3.16
CA GLN A 182 3.80 32.59 3.85
C GLN A 182 3.62 32.89 5.35
N GLU A 183 2.59 33.67 5.72
CA GLU A 183 2.32 34.02 7.12
C GLU A 183 1.74 32.85 7.92
N HIS A 184 0.85 32.04 7.33
CA HIS A 184 0.12 31.01 8.06
C HIS A 184 0.62 29.58 7.86
N PHE A 185 1.25 29.24 6.74
CA PHE A 185 1.58 27.84 6.44
C PHE A 185 3.08 27.58 6.27
N PHE A 186 3.92 28.63 6.32
CA PHE A 186 5.37 28.55 6.07
C PHE A 186 5.71 27.85 4.75
N SER A 187 4.76 27.85 3.81
CA SER A 187 4.84 27.14 2.54
C SER A 187 5.53 27.98 1.49
N GLU A 188 6.17 27.31 0.53
CA GLU A 188 6.72 27.98 -0.63
C GLU A 188 5.76 27.86 -1.81
N VAL A 189 5.28 29.01 -2.27
CA VAL A 189 4.44 29.14 -3.46
C VAL A 189 5.31 29.70 -4.58
N ARG A 190 5.55 28.93 -5.63
CA ARG A 190 6.41 29.31 -6.77
C ARG A 190 5.65 29.25 -8.09
N ASN A 191 5.85 30.26 -8.92
CA ASN A 191 5.66 30.11 -10.36
C ASN A 191 6.88 29.39 -10.94
N LEU A 192 6.68 28.34 -11.75
CA LEU A 192 7.72 27.74 -12.59
C LEU A 192 7.30 27.85 -14.07
N HIS A 193 8.27 27.89 -14.97
CA HIS A 193 8.00 27.87 -16.40
C HIS A 193 7.81 26.43 -16.87
N PHE A 194 6.60 26.10 -17.35
CA PHE A 194 6.26 24.71 -17.68
C PHE A 194 6.62 24.32 -19.11
N ALA A 195 6.85 25.28 -20.01
CA ALA A 195 7.22 25.02 -21.40
C ALA A 195 8.74 24.94 -21.57
N ASN A 196 9.27 23.84 -22.12
CA ASN A 196 10.72 23.58 -22.30
C ASN A 196 11.53 23.32 -21.01
N GLY A 197 10.86 23.10 -19.87
CA GLY A 197 11.44 22.55 -18.64
C GLY A 197 12.34 23.47 -17.79
N PRO A 198 12.79 22.98 -16.60
CA PRO A 198 12.68 21.61 -16.12
C PRO A 198 11.84 21.48 -14.83
N THR A 199 10.52 21.47 -14.95
CA THR A 199 9.59 21.46 -13.80
C THR A 199 9.81 20.30 -12.82
N GLN A 200 9.92 19.05 -13.32
CA GLN A 200 10.14 17.88 -12.47
C GLN A 200 11.50 17.92 -11.76
N ALA A 201 12.58 18.31 -12.45
CA ALA A 201 13.91 18.39 -11.85
C ALA A 201 14.05 19.56 -10.86
N GLU A 202 13.38 20.69 -11.10
CA GLU A 202 13.30 21.79 -10.13
C GLU A 202 12.52 21.39 -8.88
N ILE A 203 11.38 20.70 -9.06
CA ILE A 203 10.59 20.12 -7.98
C ILE A 203 11.41 19.10 -7.18
N ASN A 204 12.05 18.12 -7.84
CA ASN A 204 12.88 17.11 -7.18
C ASN A 204 14.08 17.75 -6.47
N THR A 205 14.74 18.73 -7.09
CA THR A 205 15.83 19.50 -6.46
C THR A 205 15.34 20.23 -5.21
N TRP A 206 14.17 20.85 -5.28
CA TRP A 206 13.56 21.53 -4.14
C TRP A 206 13.18 20.54 -3.03
N VAL A 207 12.53 19.41 -3.33
CA VAL A 207 12.19 18.37 -2.36
C VAL A 207 13.43 17.80 -1.69
N ASN A 208 14.46 17.49 -2.47
CA ASN A 208 15.75 16.99 -1.99
C ASN A 208 16.43 17.98 -1.03
N GLN A 209 16.34 19.28 -1.32
CA GLN A 209 16.81 20.34 -0.41
C GLN A 209 15.96 20.45 0.86
N GLN A 210 14.63 20.55 0.76
CA GLN A 210 13.73 20.69 1.90
C GLN A 210 13.70 19.46 2.82
N THR A 211 13.99 18.28 2.27
CA THR A 211 14.03 17.02 3.03
C THR A 211 15.45 16.62 3.46
N HIS A 212 16.44 17.52 3.36
CA HIS A 212 17.83 17.25 3.75
C HIS A 212 18.38 15.92 3.17
N GLN A 213 18.14 15.69 1.87
CA GLN A 213 18.54 14.51 1.11
C GLN A 213 17.89 13.19 1.56
N LYS A 214 16.77 13.24 2.30
CA LYS A 214 15.98 12.04 2.67
C LYS A 214 15.04 11.59 1.57
N ILE A 215 14.47 12.52 0.81
CA ILE A 215 13.65 12.24 -0.37
C ILE A 215 14.37 12.87 -1.57
N PRO A 216 15.31 12.15 -2.22
CA PRO A 216 16.11 12.70 -3.31
C PRO A 216 15.29 12.93 -4.59
N GLU A 217 14.22 12.17 -4.76
CA GLU A 217 13.34 12.17 -5.93
C GLU A 217 11.89 11.94 -5.50
N LEU A 218 10.99 12.82 -5.96
CA LEU A 218 9.56 12.79 -5.68
C LEU A 218 8.75 12.36 -6.90
N LEU A 219 9.01 13.00 -8.03
CA LEU A 219 8.38 12.71 -9.32
C LEU A 219 9.38 11.91 -10.15
N GLU A 220 8.98 10.76 -10.68
CA GLU A 220 9.81 10.04 -11.65
C GLU A 220 10.05 10.90 -12.90
N PRO A 221 11.21 10.77 -13.58
CA PRO A 221 11.45 11.45 -14.85
C PRO A 221 10.53 10.86 -15.92
N VAL A 222 9.47 11.58 -16.27
CA VAL A 222 8.56 11.16 -17.35
C VAL A 222 9.23 11.45 -18.69
N ASP A 223 9.11 10.52 -19.66
CA ASP A 223 9.44 10.82 -21.06
C ASP A 223 8.69 12.10 -21.49
N PRO A 224 9.31 13.03 -22.24
CA PRO A 224 8.69 14.30 -22.60
C PRO A 224 7.58 14.10 -23.64
N ASP A 225 6.39 13.71 -23.17
CA ASP A 225 5.14 13.75 -23.93
C ASP A 225 4.68 15.22 -24.04
N PRO A 226 4.72 15.85 -25.22
CA PRO A 226 4.41 17.28 -25.35
C PRO A 226 2.99 17.65 -24.88
N ASP A 227 2.08 16.68 -24.75
CA ASP A 227 0.71 16.92 -24.25
C ASP A 227 0.66 17.10 -22.70
N TRP A 228 1.67 16.64 -21.92
CA TRP A 228 1.69 16.85 -20.45
C TRP A 228 2.04 18.29 -20.07
N GLU A 229 2.84 18.98 -20.88
CA GLU A 229 3.27 20.36 -20.64
C GLU A 229 2.10 21.37 -20.81
N GLU A 230 1.16 21.12 -21.75
CA GLU A 230 0.05 22.04 -22.00
C GLU A 230 -1.09 21.95 -20.96
N LEU A 231 -1.34 20.76 -20.40
CA LEU A 231 -2.48 20.50 -19.50
C LEU A 231 -2.16 20.70 -18.00
N THR A 232 -0.88 20.84 -17.64
CA THR A 232 -0.51 20.99 -16.23
C THR A 232 -0.45 22.47 -15.82
N VAL A 233 -1.19 22.83 -14.76
CA VAL A 233 -1.37 24.22 -14.30
C VAL A 233 -0.98 24.45 -12.84
N MET A 234 -1.16 23.45 -11.98
CA MET A 234 -0.79 23.54 -10.56
C MET A 234 -0.50 22.15 -9.96
N TYR A 235 0.67 22.03 -9.33
CA TYR A 235 1.03 20.92 -8.44
C TYR A 235 0.91 21.35 -6.98
N LEU A 236 0.26 20.51 -6.18
CA LEU A 236 0.29 20.58 -4.72
C LEU A 236 1.11 19.39 -4.21
N ILE A 237 2.29 19.67 -3.67
CA ILE A 237 3.31 18.66 -3.40
C ILE A 237 3.62 18.58 -1.91
N ASN A 238 3.68 17.35 -1.42
CA ASN A 238 4.03 17.07 -0.05
C ASN A 238 4.98 15.86 0.07
N ALA A 239 6.17 16.09 0.62
CA ALA A 239 7.16 15.04 0.88
C ALA A 239 7.52 15.03 2.37
N LEU A 240 7.47 13.86 3.01
CA LEU A 240 7.70 13.71 4.45
C LEU A 240 8.68 12.58 4.77
N TYR A 241 9.66 12.88 5.62
CA TYR A 241 10.51 11.89 6.26
C TYR A 241 10.34 11.98 7.78
N PHE A 242 9.96 10.87 8.42
CA PHE A 242 9.83 10.78 9.87
C PHE A 242 10.86 9.81 10.45
N LYS A 243 11.57 10.25 11.48
CA LYS A 243 12.59 9.48 12.19
C LYS A 243 12.63 9.90 13.66
N ALA A 244 12.54 8.95 14.58
CA ALA A 244 12.52 9.23 16.02
C ALA A 244 12.91 7.99 16.83
N ASP A 245 13.78 8.14 17.83
CA ASP A 245 14.12 7.05 18.75
C ASP A 245 12.93 6.72 19.68
N TRP A 246 12.71 5.45 20.01
CA TRP A 246 11.74 5.06 21.04
C TRP A 246 12.18 5.64 22.41
N SER A 247 11.23 6.10 23.23
CA SER A 247 11.50 6.39 24.65
C SER A 247 12.06 5.17 25.38
N ARG A 248 11.64 3.98 24.95
CA ARG A 248 12.18 2.70 25.39
C ARG A 248 12.38 1.76 24.21
N LYS A 249 13.65 1.50 23.92
CA LYS A 249 14.12 0.67 22.81
C LYS A 249 13.78 -0.81 23.04
N PHE A 250 13.65 -1.54 21.94
CA PHE A 250 13.60 -3.00 21.96
C PHE A 250 15.04 -3.54 22.07
N GLU A 251 15.20 -4.70 22.69
CA GLU A 251 16.51 -5.36 22.79
C GLU A 251 16.79 -6.14 21.50
N GLU A 252 17.90 -5.85 20.82
CA GLU A 252 18.23 -6.49 19.52
C GLU A 252 18.37 -8.02 19.62
N PHE A 253 18.71 -8.56 20.80
CA PHE A 253 18.79 -10.02 21.04
C PHE A 253 17.43 -10.69 21.27
N GLU A 254 16.36 -9.93 21.53
CA GLU A 254 14.99 -10.44 21.61
C GLU A 254 14.32 -10.49 20.21
N THR A 255 14.89 -9.82 19.19
CA THR A 255 14.42 -9.90 17.81
C THR A 255 14.62 -11.31 17.25
N GLN A 256 13.53 -11.95 16.82
CA GLN A 256 13.54 -13.31 16.28
C GLN A 256 12.63 -13.41 15.06
N ASN A 257 12.97 -14.24 14.07
CA ASN A 257 12.05 -14.53 12.98
C ASN A 257 10.84 -15.31 13.52
N ARG A 258 9.63 -14.81 13.24
CA ARG A 258 8.36 -15.49 13.59
C ARG A 258 7.35 -15.32 12.46
N ASN A 259 6.31 -16.16 12.49
CA ASN A 259 5.20 -16.06 11.54
C ASN A 259 4.45 -14.72 11.71
N PHE A 260 4.22 -14.06 10.59
CA PHE A 260 3.17 -13.05 10.40
C PHE A 260 2.13 -13.64 9.45
N THR A 261 0.86 -13.58 9.83
CA THR A 261 -0.28 -14.04 9.02
C THR A 261 -0.76 -12.92 8.12
N LEU A 262 -0.68 -13.10 6.81
CA LEU A 262 -1.14 -12.14 5.79
C LEU A 262 -2.68 -12.10 5.72
N SER A 263 -3.25 -11.14 5.00
CA SER A 263 -4.72 -10.99 4.86
C SER A 263 -5.40 -12.21 4.22
N ASN A 264 -4.74 -12.85 3.27
CA ASN A 264 -5.18 -14.09 2.63
C ASN A 264 -5.07 -15.33 3.54
N GLY A 265 -4.41 -15.22 4.70
CA GLY A 265 -4.17 -16.30 5.66
C GLY A 265 -2.80 -16.99 5.54
N ASP A 266 -1.99 -16.65 4.54
CA ASP A 266 -0.65 -17.20 4.37
C ASP A 266 0.30 -16.75 5.50
N LEU A 267 1.37 -17.50 5.72
CA LEU A 267 2.37 -17.21 6.75
C LEU A 267 3.68 -16.77 6.10
N THR A 268 4.11 -15.54 6.36
CA THR A 268 5.46 -15.05 6.05
C THR A 268 6.32 -15.03 7.32
N GLN A 269 7.63 -15.20 7.18
CA GLN A 269 8.59 -15.16 8.29
C GLN A 269 9.28 -13.79 8.31
N VAL A 270 9.06 -13.03 9.38
CA VAL A 270 9.65 -11.68 9.54
C VAL A 270 10.36 -11.51 10.88
N PRO A 271 11.38 -10.64 10.96
CA PRO A 271 12.01 -10.27 12.22
C PRO A 271 10.99 -9.59 13.15
N MET A 272 10.70 -10.22 14.28
CA MET A 272 9.76 -9.78 15.28
C MET A 272 10.53 -9.35 16.53
N MET A 273 10.54 -8.04 16.77
CA MET A 273 11.15 -7.40 17.92
C MET A 273 10.25 -7.62 19.14
N ARG A 274 10.83 -7.85 20.32
CA ARG A 274 10.05 -8.00 21.57
C ARG A 274 10.57 -7.09 22.68
N GLN A 275 9.66 -6.56 23.48
CA GLN A 275 9.99 -5.90 24.75
C GLN A 275 8.96 -6.22 25.84
N PHE A 276 9.41 -6.22 27.10
CA PHE A 276 8.60 -6.47 28.30
C PHE A 276 8.54 -5.21 29.16
N GLY A 277 7.37 -4.78 29.61
CA GLY A 277 7.24 -3.48 30.26
C GLY A 277 5.86 -3.15 30.82
N SER A 278 5.79 -1.94 31.35
CA SER A 278 4.54 -1.23 31.61
C SER A 278 4.21 -0.38 30.38
N PHE A 279 3.01 -0.48 29.85
CA PHE A 279 2.56 0.22 28.65
C PHE A 279 1.22 0.89 28.90
N HIS A 280 0.93 2.01 28.22
CA HIS A 280 -0.45 2.44 28.07
C HIS A 280 -1.11 1.54 27.01
N TYR A 281 -2.17 0.85 27.40
CA TYR A 281 -2.81 -0.21 26.64
C TYR A 281 -4.33 -0.09 26.74
N LEU A 282 -5.00 -0.42 25.64
CA LEU A 282 -6.44 -0.52 25.53
C LEU A 282 -6.79 -1.97 25.21
N ALA A 283 -7.44 -2.64 26.16
CA ALA A 283 -7.91 -4.01 26.02
C ALA A 283 -9.08 -4.11 25.01
N PRO A 284 -9.27 -5.26 24.34
CA PRO A 284 -10.48 -5.51 23.57
C PRO A 284 -11.67 -5.64 24.50
N GLY A 285 -12.81 -5.08 24.10
CA GLY A 285 -14.05 -5.08 24.89
C GLY A 285 -14.03 -4.12 26.07
N ASP A 286 -13.37 -2.96 25.96
CA ASP A 286 -13.44 -1.92 26.99
C ASP A 286 -14.90 -1.57 27.33
N SER A 287 -15.14 -1.28 28.61
CA SER A 287 -16.46 -0.97 29.15
C SER A 287 -17.11 0.28 28.54
N THR A 288 -16.30 1.26 28.10
CA THR A 288 -16.75 2.52 27.49
C THR A 288 -16.89 2.36 25.98
N LEU A 289 -15.84 1.86 25.32
CA LEU A 289 -15.73 1.82 23.85
C LEU A 289 -16.38 0.58 23.20
N LYS A 290 -16.43 -0.56 23.91
CA LYS A 290 -16.87 -1.87 23.38
C LYS A 290 -16.15 -2.28 22.08
N ASN A 291 -14.90 -1.86 21.95
CA ASN A 291 -14.00 -2.06 20.83
C ASN A 291 -13.68 -3.55 20.57
N ASP A 292 -13.48 -3.92 19.30
CA ASP A 292 -13.04 -5.26 18.89
C ASP A 292 -11.60 -5.30 18.36
N PHE A 293 -10.75 -4.54 19.03
CA PHE A 293 -9.32 -4.45 18.77
C PHE A 293 -8.59 -4.22 20.09
N GLN A 294 -7.30 -4.52 20.14
CA GLN A 294 -6.42 -4.07 21.21
C GLN A 294 -5.50 -2.97 20.67
N ALA A 295 -5.10 -2.02 21.52
CA ALA A 295 -4.19 -0.96 21.12
C ALA A 295 -3.15 -0.65 22.20
N ILE A 296 -1.98 -0.16 21.80
CA ILE A 296 -0.87 0.15 22.70
C ILE A 296 -0.16 1.44 22.25
N GLU A 297 0.29 2.23 23.22
CA GLU A 297 1.10 3.41 23.00
C GLU A 297 2.58 3.09 23.10
N LEU A 298 3.36 3.54 22.11
CA LEU A 298 4.83 3.54 22.10
C LEU A 298 5.33 4.98 22.00
N PRO A 299 5.72 5.60 23.13
CA PRO A 299 6.27 6.95 23.13
C PRO A 299 7.64 7.04 22.43
N TYR A 300 7.88 8.18 21.78
CA TYR A 300 9.15 8.56 21.18
C TYR A 300 9.91 9.56 22.06
N GLY A 301 11.23 9.52 21.95
CA GLY A 301 12.14 10.47 22.58
C GLY A 301 12.20 10.37 24.11
N GLN A 302 12.98 11.23 24.76
CA GLN A 302 13.01 11.31 26.22
C GLN A 302 11.73 11.96 26.79
N THR A 303 11.02 12.73 25.96
CA THR A 303 9.89 13.54 26.41
C THR A 303 8.52 12.85 26.31
N GLY A 304 8.38 11.79 25.51
CA GLY A 304 7.11 11.09 25.28
C GLY A 304 5.99 11.96 24.69
N LYS A 305 6.33 13.11 24.10
CA LYS A 305 5.37 14.09 23.56
C LYS A 305 4.75 13.65 22.24
N VAL A 306 5.42 12.77 21.51
CA VAL A 306 4.90 12.13 20.31
C VAL A 306 4.95 10.63 20.54
N SER A 307 3.89 9.92 20.15
CA SER A 307 3.80 8.47 20.30
C SER A 307 3.29 7.81 19.02
N MET A 308 3.79 6.59 18.75
CA MET A 308 3.11 5.67 17.85
C MET A 308 2.03 4.92 18.64
N TYR A 309 0.79 4.94 18.15
CA TYR A 309 -0.27 4.08 18.65
C TYR A 309 -0.48 2.95 17.65
N LEU A 310 -0.35 1.70 18.10
CA LEU A 310 -0.62 0.51 17.30
C LEU A 310 -2.03 0.01 17.61
N PHE A 311 -2.80 -0.34 16.58
CA PHE A 311 -4.16 -0.87 16.66
C PHE A 311 -4.22 -2.23 15.96
N LEU A 312 -4.47 -3.27 16.74
CA LEU A 312 -4.45 -4.66 16.29
C LEU A 312 -5.86 -5.25 16.42
N PRO A 313 -6.58 -5.53 15.31
CA PRO A 313 -7.89 -6.14 15.35
C PRO A 313 -7.91 -7.46 16.12
N SER A 314 -9.04 -7.76 16.77
CA SER A 314 -9.34 -9.12 17.25
C SER A 314 -9.22 -10.14 16.11
N TYR A 315 -8.90 -11.39 16.44
CA TYR A 315 -8.93 -12.47 15.46
C TYR A 315 -10.32 -12.59 14.83
N GLY A 316 -10.37 -12.63 13.49
CA GLY A 316 -11.61 -12.64 12.71
C GLY A 316 -12.10 -11.25 12.26
N SER A 317 -11.53 -10.17 12.79
CA SER A 317 -11.86 -8.79 12.39
C SER A 317 -10.79 -8.23 11.44
N SER A 318 -11.21 -7.45 10.44
CA SER A 318 -10.34 -6.92 9.38
C SER A 318 -9.94 -5.46 9.63
N LEU A 319 -8.87 -5.00 8.95
CA LEU A 319 -8.50 -3.59 8.97
C LEU A 319 -9.59 -2.70 8.37
N THR A 320 -10.39 -3.19 7.41
CA THR A 320 -11.56 -2.48 6.89
C THR A 320 -12.61 -2.23 7.97
N GLN A 321 -12.89 -3.22 8.84
CA GLN A 321 -13.79 -3.02 9.97
C GLN A 321 -13.17 -2.08 11.01
N LEU A 322 -11.88 -2.25 11.34
CA LEU A 322 -11.18 -1.35 12.27
C LEU A 322 -11.19 0.12 11.81
N ARG A 323 -10.91 0.40 10.53
CA ARG A 323 -10.98 1.77 9.97
C ARG A 323 -12.39 2.35 10.11
N LYS A 324 -13.42 1.54 9.82
CA LYS A 324 -14.83 1.93 9.97
C LYS A 324 -15.20 2.24 11.42
N ASP A 325 -14.75 1.42 12.37
CA ASP A 325 -14.98 1.63 13.80
C ASP A 325 -14.29 2.90 14.29
N LEU A 326 -13.00 3.08 13.98
CA LEU A 326 -12.23 4.27 14.36
C LEU A 326 -12.80 5.58 13.77
N ASN A 327 -13.35 5.53 12.55
CA ASN A 327 -14.02 6.68 11.92
C ASN A 327 -15.39 7.03 12.55
N GLN A 328 -15.96 6.12 13.36
CA GLN A 328 -17.22 6.34 14.09
C GLN A 328 -17.01 6.62 15.59
N MET A 329 -15.82 6.36 16.13
CA MET A 329 -15.48 6.61 17.54
C MET A 329 -15.23 8.09 17.83
N ASP A 330 -15.57 8.52 19.06
CA ASP A 330 -15.05 9.75 19.60
C ASP A 330 -13.56 9.57 19.95
N LEU A 331 -12.70 10.31 19.25
CA LEU A 331 -11.25 10.10 19.33
C LEU A 331 -10.65 10.56 20.66
N GLU A 332 -11.23 11.57 21.32
CA GLU A 332 -10.73 12.00 22.63
C GLU A 332 -11.07 10.95 23.69
N THR A 333 -12.29 10.39 23.67
CA THR A 333 -12.66 9.21 24.49
C THR A 333 -11.74 8.03 24.21
N LEU A 334 -11.47 7.72 22.92
CA LEU A 334 -10.57 6.63 22.53
C LEU A 334 -9.18 6.75 23.17
N PHE A 335 -8.54 7.92 23.08
CA PHE A 335 -7.20 8.13 23.66
C PHE A 335 -7.23 8.26 25.19
N GLN A 336 -8.35 8.65 25.80
CA GLN A 336 -8.52 8.68 27.26
C GLN A 336 -8.78 7.30 27.88
N SER A 337 -9.27 6.32 27.12
CA SER A 337 -9.51 4.94 27.61
C SER A 337 -8.25 4.07 27.77
N PHE A 338 -7.06 4.57 27.46
CA PHE A 338 -5.82 3.81 27.63
C PHE A 338 -5.43 3.72 29.12
N GLY A 339 -5.25 2.50 29.63
CA GLY A 339 -4.83 2.20 30.99
C GLY A 339 -3.40 1.68 31.07
N THR A 340 -2.75 1.79 32.22
CA THR A 340 -1.38 1.29 32.41
C THR A 340 -1.38 -0.20 32.75
N GLU A 341 -0.84 -1.03 31.86
CA GLU A 341 -0.78 -2.49 32.02
C GLU A 341 0.64 -3.06 31.87
N VAL A 342 0.93 -4.15 32.60
CA VAL A 342 2.26 -4.79 32.59
C VAL A 342 2.22 -6.08 31.76
N GLY A 343 3.11 -6.18 30.77
CA GLY A 343 3.07 -7.24 29.79
C GLY A 343 4.24 -7.29 28.83
N SER A 344 4.01 -7.85 27.64
CA SER A 344 4.96 -7.84 26.52
C SER A 344 4.33 -7.42 25.21
N LEU A 345 5.06 -6.62 24.43
CA LEU A 345 4.76 -6.32 23.04
C LEU A 345 5.72 -7.07 22.13
N THR A 346 5.19 -7.68 21.07
CA THR A 346 5.94 -8.18 19.92
C THR A 346 5.49 -7.43 18.66
N LEU A 347 6.43 -6.80 17.95
CA LEU A 347 6.19 -5.92 16.80
C LEU A 347 7.14 -6.31 15.65
N PRO A 348 6.66 -6.50 14.40
CA PRO A 348 7.57 -6.72 13.28
C PRO A 348 8.45 -5.51 13.04
N LYS A 349 9.68 -5.77 12.59
CA LYS A 349 10.54 -4.79 11.93
C LYS A 349 10.06 -4.62 10.50
N PHE A 350 9.87 -3.39 10.03
CA PHE A 350 9.39 -3.12 8.67
C PHE A 350 9.87 -1.76 8.14
N LYS A 351 9.99 -1.64 6.82
CA LYS A 351 10.19 -0.36 6.11
C LYS A 351 9.04 -0.17 5.14
N GLN A 352 8.52 1.05 5.05
CA GLN A 352 7.48 1.43 4.10
C GLN A 352 7.89 2.75 3.45
N ASP A 353 8.10 2.70 2.14
CA ASP A 353 8.17 3.88 1.29
C ASP A 353 6.87 3.87 0.49
N TRP A 354 6.08 4.95 0.58
CA TRP A 354 4.77 5.07 -0.07
C TRP A 354 4.67 6.40 -0.80
N GLU A 355 4.07 6.36 -2.00
CA GLU A 355 3.78 7.53 -2.80
C GLU A 355 2.50 7.32 -3.63
N SER A 356 1.77 8.41 -3.89
CA SER A 356 0.56 8.37 -4.72
C SER A 356 0.15 9.78 -5.15
N SER A 357 -0.47 9.88 -6.34
CA SER A 357 -1.46 10.92 -6.59
C SER A 357 -2.63 10.74 -5.62
N LEU A 358 -3.17 11.85 -5.13
CA LEU A 358 -4.29 11.88 -4.19
C LEU A 358 -5.62 12.28 -4.85
N ILE A 359 -5.63 12.59 -6.16
CA ILE A 359 -6.78 13.17 -6.86
C ILE A 359 -8.03 12.30 -6.73
N ASN A 360 -7.91 11.00 -6.99
CA ASN A 360 -9.03 10.05 -6.90
C ASN A 360 -9.57 9.94 -5.47
N SER A 361 -8.68 9.72 -4.49
CA SER A 361 -9.04 9.66 -3.08
C SER A 361 -9.67 10.96 -2.56
N LEU A 362 -9.24 12.14 -3.02
CA LEU A 362 -9.85 13.43 -2.68
C LEU A 362 -11.21 13.64 -3.39
N LYS A 363 -11.38 13.15 -4.62
CA LYS A 363 -12.69 13.05 -5.30
C LYS A 363 -13.66 12.15 -4.55
N THR A 364 -13.21 11.01 -4.01
CA THR A 364 -14.02 10.13 -3.15
C THR A 364 -14.46 10.82 -1.85
N LEU A 365 -13.68 11.78 -1.34
CA LEU A 365 -14.07 12.64 -0.20
C LEU A 365 -15.00 13.81 -0.57
N GLY A 366 -15.35 13.97 -1.84
CA GLY A 366 -16.29 14.99 -2.33
C GLY A 366 -15.63 16.28 -2.82
N ILE A 367 -14.32 16.29 -3.09
CA ILE A 367 -13.64 17.42 -3.75
C ILE A 367 -13.57 17.11 -5.24
N HIS A 368 -14.45 17.72 -6.05
CA HIS A 368 -14.55 17.45 -7.48
C HIS A 368 -14.09 18.65 -8.31
N GLN A 369 -14.72 19.81 -8.13
CA GLN A 369 -14.49 20.99 -8.97
C GLN A 369 -13.05 21.48 -8.94
N ALA A 370 -12.37 21.35 -7.80
CA ALA A 370 -10.97 21.76 -7.66
C ALA A 370 -10.02 21.07 -8.66
N PHE A 371 -10.41 19.91 -9.21
CA PHE A 371 -9.61 19.09 -10.13
C PHE A 371 -10.21 19.02 -11.55
N ASP A 372 -11.36 19.64 -11.79
CA ASP A 372 -12.12 19.50 -13.03
C ASP A 372 -12.04 20.78 -13.88
N GLN A 373 -11.48 20.63 -15.09
CA GLN A 373 -11.30 21.71 -16.05
C GLN A 373 -12.63 22.40 -16.38
N GLY A 374 -12.68 23.73 -16.25
CA GLY A 374 -13.84 24.58 -16.47
C GLY A 374 -14.79 24.72 -15.28
N PHE A 375 -14.51 24.07 -14.15
CA PHE A 375 -15.35 24.12 -12.94
C PHE A 375 -14.62 24.69 -11.70
N ALA A 376 -13.29 24.62 -11.65
CA ALA A 376 -12.50 25.10 -10.53
C ALA A 376 -12.59 26.63 -10.34
N ASP A 377 -13.09 27.08 -9.18
CA ASP A 377 -13.11 28.49 -8.81
C ASP A 377 -11.91 28.83 -7.91
N LEU A 378 -10.75 28.98 -8.55
CA LEU A 378 -9.44 29.30 -7.94
C LEU A 378 -8.98 30.74 -8.25
N PHE A 379 -9.87 31.64 -8.69
CA PHE A 379 -9.49 32.99 -9.14
C PHE A 379 -9.05 33.94 -8.01
N ALA A 380 -9.21 33.54 -6.74
CA ALA A 380 -8.62 34.24 -5.58
C ALA A 380 -7.20 33.72 -5.24
N LEU A 381 -6.73 32.67 -5.91
CA LEU A 381 -5.36 32.16 -5.85
C LEU A 381 -4.49 32.83 -6.92
N ALA A 382 -4.86 32.64 -8.18
CA ALA A 382 -4.13 33.13 -9.34
C ALA A 382 -5.09 33.53 -10.46
N LYS A 383 -4.61 34.34 -11.40
CA LYS A 383 -5.38 34.78 -12.58
C LYS A 383 -4.66 34.38 -13.88
N PRO A 384 -5.41 33.97 -14.91
CA PRO A 384 -4.83 33.69 -16.22
C PRO A 384 -4.22 34.97 -16.81
N ARG A 385 -3.01 34.88 -17.36
CA ARG A 385 -2.39 35.99 -18.09
C ARG A 385 -2.97 36.17 -19.49
N PHE A 386 -3.55 35.11 -20.07
CA PHE A 386 -4.18 35.14 -21.39
C PHE A 386 -5.67 34.75 -21.32
N PRO A 387 -6.56 35.40 -22.11
CA PRO A 387 -7.97 35.03 -22.13
C PRO A 387 -8.18 33.61 -22.66
N GLY A 388 -8.87 32.77 -21.88
CA GLY A 388 -9.18 31.38 -22.24
C GLY A 388 -8.34 30.34 -21.51
N ASP A 389 -7.28 30.72 -20.81
CA ASP A 389 -6.59 29.84 -19.87
C ASP A 389 -7.49 29.50 -18.68
N ASP A 390 -7.59 28.21 -18.36
CA ASP A 390 -8.36 27.68 -17.24
C ASP A 390 -7.46 27.20 -16.10
N PHE A 391 -7.88 27.38 -14.84
CA PHE A 391 -7.03 27.19 -13.65
C PHE A 391 -7.68 26.29 -12.60
N TYR A 392 -7.17 25.06 -12.52
CA TYR A 392 -7.55 23.99 -11.60
C TYR A 392 -6.31 23.43 -10.88
N ILE A 393 -6.49 22.48 -9.95
CA ILE A 393 -5.39 21.71 -9.37
C ILE A 393 -5.16 20.51 -10.28
N SER A 394 -4.01 20.43 -10.95
CA SER A 394 -3.71 19.33 -11.87
C SER A 394 -3.32 18.06 -11.14
N GLU A 395 -2.58 18.20 -10.04
CA GLU A 395 -2.06 17.07 -9.27
C GLU A 395 -1.89 17.45 -7.79
N VAL A 396 -2.18 16.50 -6.91
CA VAL A 396 -1.91 16.54 -5.48
C VAL A 396 -1.14 15.29 -5.14
N PHE A 397 0.17 15.41 -4.92
CA PHE A 397 1.07 14.26 -4.76
C PHE A 397 1.66 14.21 -3.35
N GLN A 398 1.62 13.03 -2.72
CA GLN A 398 2.26 12.79 -1.42
C GLN A 398 3.25 11.63 -1.50
N LYS A 399 4.45 11.81 -0.92
CA LYS A 399 5.45 10.76 -0.68
C LYS A 399 5.87 10.76 0.78
N SER A 400 5.91 9.59 1.39
CA SER A 400 6.24 9.42 2.80
C SER A 400 6.99 8.12 3.08
N GLN A 401 7.96 8.19 3.98
CA GLN A 401 8.85 7.06 4.31
C GLN A 401 8.95 6.83 5.82
N ILE A 402 8.98 5.56 6.23
CA ILE A 402 9.14 5.13 7.62
C ILE A 402 9.91 3.78 7.69
N GLU A 403 10.83 3.64 8.65
CA GLU A 403 11.50 2.38 8.97
C GLU A 403 11.42 2.07 10.46
N VAL A 404 10.52 1.17 10.86
CA VAL A 404 10.35 0.73 12.26
C VAL A 404 11.38 -0.34 12.61
N ASN A 405 12.23 -0.05 13.61
CA ASN A 405 13.27 -0.95 14.11
C ASN A 405 13.42 -0.89 15.64
N GLU A 406 14.44 -1.56 16.17
CA GLU A 406 14.63 -1.76 17.61
C GLU A 406 14.93 -0.46 18.37
N LYS A 407 15.57 0.51 17.71
CA LYS A 407 15.97 1.80 18.31
C LYS A 407 14.86 2.83 18.25
N GLY A 408 14.02 2.76 17.24
CA GLY A 408 13.01 3.77 16.93
C GLY A 408 12.48 3.59 15.51
N THR A 409 12.18 4.72 14.90
CA THR A 409 12.18 4.85 13.44
C THR A 409 13.58 5.28 12.98
N THR A 410 14.31 4.41 12.26
CA THR A 410 15.68 4.51 11.66
C THR A 410 16.91 4.80 12.56
N ALA A 411 18.05 4.14 12.27
CA ALA A 411 19.28 3.99 13.08
C ALA A 411 20.14 5.27 13.29
N SER A 412 21.11 5.35 14.22
CA SER A 412 21.75 4.39 15.16
C SER A 412 22.30 5.19 16.37
N ALA A 413 22.82 4.65 17.49
CA ALA A 413 23.32 3.29 17.78
C ALA A 413 22.90 2.79 19.20
N ALA A 414 23.66 1.88 19.81
CA ALA A 414 23.30 1.18 21.05
C ALA A 414 24.21 1.53 22.25
N THR A 415 23.59 1.80 23.40
CA THR A 415 24.25 1.92 24.70
C THR A 415 23.52 1.02 25.69
N TYR A 416 24.28 0.12 26.33
CA TYR A 416 23.77 -0.91 27.24
C TYR A 416 23.32 -0.34 28.58
N VAL A 417 22.16 -0.79 29.09
CA VAL A 417 21.74 -0.58 30.49
C VAL A 417 21.31 -1.92 31.08
N GLU A 418 22.05 -2.35 32.10
CA GLU A 418 21.82 -3.60 32.83
C GLU A 418 20.58 -3.48 33.73
N VAL A 419 19.52 -4.27 33.47
CA VAL A 419 18.37 -4.39 34.38
C VAL A 419 18.56 -5.61 35.28
N SER A 420 19.05 -5.34 36.49
CA SER A 420 19.29 -6.34 37.53
C SER A 420 18.01 -6.93 38.12
N ASN A 421 17.94 -8.26 38.18
CA ASN A 421 17.19 -9.09 39.14
C ASN A 421 15.72 -8.73 39.45
N LEU A 422 14.79 -9.49 38.87
CA LEU A 422 13.45 -9.71 39.43
C LEU A 422 13.26 -11.20 39.82
N PRO A 423 12.52 -11.50 40.90
CA PRO A 423 12.43 -12.85 41.46
C PRO A 423 11.61 -13.84 40.61
N SER A 424 11.92 -15.12 40.75
CA SER A 424 11.47 -16.24 39.91
C SER A 424 10.04 -16.74 40.20
N SER A 425 9.07 -15.84 40.23
CA SER A 425 7.65 -16.17 40.14
C SER A 425 7.08 -15.38 38.97
N GLU A 426 6.73 -16.02 37.85
CA GLU A 426 6.05 -15.31 36.77
C GLU A 426 4.76 -14.70 37.32
N PRO A 427 4.63 -13.36 37.37
CA PRO A 427 3.33 -12.75 37.57
C PRO A 427 2.51 -13.14 36.35
N GLN A 428 1.23 -13.48 36.58
CA GLN A 428 0.29 -13.78 35.51
C GLN A 428 0.20 -12.55 34.59
N ARG A 429 0.95 -12.55 33.47
CA ARG A 429 1.10 -11.38 32.59
C ARG A 429 -0.27 -11.04 32.00
N ALA A 430 -0.85 -9.91 32.43
CA ALA A 430 -2.19 -9.51 32.00
C ALA A 430 -2.24 -9.06 30.53
N LEU A 431 -1.11 -8.56 30.01
CA LEU A 431 -0.94 -8.06 28.66
C LEU A 431 0.07 -8.91 27.86
N GLU A 432 -0.39 -9.48 26.73
CA GLU A 432 0.48 -9.97 25.65
C GLU A 432 -0.08 -9.52 24.30
N MET A 433 0.58 -8.55 23.67
CA MET A 433 0.22 -8.03 22.35
C MET A 433 1.25 -8.50 21.33
N ILE A 434 0.80 -9.21 20.30
CA ILE A 434 1.65 -9.74 19.23
C ILE A 434 1.08 -9.26 17.89
N CYS A 435 1.78 -8.34 17.23
CA CYS A 435 1.40 -7.75 15.94
C CYS A 435 1.76 -8.68 14.76
N ASN A 436 1.30 -9.94 14.82
CA ASN A 436 1.58 -11.01 13.85
C ASN A 436 0.51 -11.16 12.76
N ARG A 437 -0.26 -10.11 12.47
CA ARG A 437 -1.34 -10.05 11.47
C ARG A 437 -1.60 -8.58 11.13
N PRO A 438 -2.38 -8.26 10.07
CA PRO A 438 -2.53 -6.88 9.64
C PRO A 438 -2.98 -5.94 10.76
N PHE A 439 -2.26 -4.83 10.91
CA PHE A 439 -2.47 -3.84 11.96
C PHE A 439 -2.46 -2.43 11.38
N LEU A 440 -3.18 -1.52 12.04
CA LEU A 440 -3.15 -0.09 11.76
C LEU A 440 -2.25 0.59 12.78
N TYR A 441 -1.60 1.68 12.40
CA TYR A 441 -0.86 2.51 13.33
C TYR A 441 -1.04 3.99 13.01
N LEU A 442 -0.81 4.84 14.00
CA LEU A 442 -0.75 6.30 13.82
C LEU A 442 0.35 6.91 14.68
N ILE A 443 0.85 8.05 14.27
CA ILE A 443 1.83 8.85 15.02
C ILE A 443 1.15 10.17 15.39
N ARG A 444 1.15 10.54 16.67
CA ARG A 444 0.37 11.65 17.23
C ARG A 444 1.21 12.52 18.15
N ASP A 445 1.08 13.85 18.05
CA ASP A 445 1.53 14.79 19.08
C ASP A 445 0.50 14.78 20.22
N ASN A 446 0.90 14.23 21.35
CA ASN A 446 0.08 14.06 22.54
C ASN A 446 -0.18 15.40 23.27
N GLN A 447 0.63 16.43 23.03
CA GLN A 447 0.40 17.75 23.60
C GLN A 447 -0.75 18.48 22.91
N THR A 448 -0.82 18.40 21.59
CA THR A 448 -1.83 19.09 20.76
C THR A 448 -3.04 18.19 20.42
N SER A 449 -2.98 16.89 20.73
CA SER A 449 -3.90 15.84 20.24
C SER A 449 -3.86 15.59 18.73
N GLN A 450 -2.97 16.23 17.95
CA GLN A 450 -2.95 16.16 16.50
C GLN A 450 -2.31 14.85 16.00
N ILE A 451 -3.05 14.11 15.14
CA ILE A 451 -2.51 12.97 14.37
C ILE A 451 -1.62 13.52 13.27
N LEU A 452 -0.36 13.10 13.23
CA LEU A 452 0.66 13.54 12.26
C LEU A 452 0.70 12.59 11.05
N PHE A 453 0.72 11.28 11.33
CA PHE A 453 0.76 10.22 10.32
C PHE A 453 -0.21 9.11 10.67
N VAL A 454 -0.67 8.39 9.65
CA VAL A 454 -1.41 7.13 9.79
C VAL A 454 -0.85 6.13 8.79
N GLY A 455 -0.89 4.86 9.15
CA GLY A 455 -0.44 3.79 8.27
C GLY A 455 -1.10 2.46 8.59
N GLN A 456 -0.92 1.51 7.67
CA GLN A 456 -1.36 0.14 7.84
C GLN A 456 -0.31 -0.82 7.29
N VAL A 457 -0.16 -1.95 7.97
CA VAL A 457 0.74 -3.03 7.56
C VAL A 457 -0.13 -4.23 7.24
N TYR A 458 -0.12 -4.64 5.97
CA TYR A 458 -0.69 -5.89 5.49
C TYR A 458 0.40 -6.96 5.32
N ASP A 459 1.61 -6.56 4.90
CA ASP A 459 2.78 -7.42 4.80
C ASP A 459 4.06 -6.66 5.22
N PRO A 460 4.66 -6.97 6.39
CA PRO A 460 5.90 -6.35 6.85
C PRO A 460 7.16 -6.86 6.13
N SER A 461 7.07 -7.90 5.28
CA SER A 461 8.22 -8.47 4.57
C SER A 461 8.59 -7.74 3.27
N LEU A 462 7.70 -6.87 2.77
CA LEU A 462 7.94 -6.05 1.59
C LEU A 462 9.05 -5.02 1.83
N ILE A 463 10.22 -5.26 1.22
CA ILE A 463 11.33 -4.30 1.19
C ILE A 463 11.03 -3.25 0.10
N PRO A 464 11.12 -1.94 0.39
CA PRO A 464 10.98 -0.91 -0.62
C PRO A 464 12.03 -1.00 -1.73
N SER A 465 11.62 -0.73 -2.97
CA SER A 465 12.50 -0.61 -4.12
C SER A 465 13.33 0.68 -4.03
N GLY A 466 14.53 0.62 -3.45
CA GLY A 466 15.42 1.78 -3.37
C GLY A 466 16.84 1.55 -2.86
N ASP A 467 17.06 0.66 -1.88
CA ASP A 467 18.38 0.50 -1.25
C ASP A 467 19.19 -0.66 -1.86
N PRO A 468 20.39 -0.42 -2.44
CA PRO A 468 21.34 -1.49 -2.74
C PRO A 468 21.94 -2.05 -1.43
N PRO A 469 22.29 -3.35 -1.37
CA PRO A 469 22.83 -3.95 -0.15
C PRO A 469 24.18 -3.31 0.22
N ALA A 470 24.36 -3.00 1.51
CA ALA A 470 25.61 -2.46 2.02
C ALA A 470 26.75 -3.49 1.91
N GLU A 471 27.72 -3.23 1.03
CA GLU A 471 28.92 -4.07 0.93
C GLU A 471 29.86 -3.88 2.14
N ASN A 472 30.39 -5.01 2.63
CA ASN A 472 31.32 -5.04 3.76
C ASN A 472 32.63 -4.32 3.43
N SER A 473 32.99 -3.31 4.22
CA SER A 473 34.29 -2.67 4.14
C SER A 473 35.37 -3.52 4.82
N THR A 474 36.40 -3.90 4.05
CA THR A 474 37.71 -4.25 4.61
C THR A 474 38.78 -3.40 3.95
N HIS A 475 39.49 -2.61 4.75
CA HIS A 475 40.57 -1.73 4.28
C HIS A 475 41.82 -2.51 3.89
N THR A 476 42.60 -1.98 2.94
CA THR A 476 44.06 -1.81 3.14
C THR A 476 44.62 -0.70 2.24
N ASN A 477 45.59 0.04 2.76
CA ASN A 477 46.37 1.07 2.06
C ASN A 477 47.39 0.39 1.09
N SER A 478 48.10 1.03 0.15
CA SER A 478 48.77 2.35 0.17
C SER A 478 49.30 2.70 -1.25
N PRO A 479 49.88 3.91 -1.50
CA PRO A 479 49.97 4.49 -2.84
C PRO A 479 51.35 4.41 -3.51
N GLU A 480 51.39 4.66 -4.82
CA GLU A 480 52.58 5.23 -5.48
C GLU A 480 52.22 6.16 -6.66
N SER A 481 53.04 7.18 -6.87
CA SER A 481 52.79 8.35 -7.72
C SER A 481 53.35 8.22 -9.13
N TYR A 482 52.83 8.99 -10.10
CA TYR A 482 53.62 10.02 -10.82
C TYR A 482 52.69 11.04 -11.50
N ALA A 483 53.15 12.29 -11.62
CA ALA A 483 52.33 13.45 -11.97
C ALA A 483 52.39 13.83 -13.45
N ASN A 484 51.33 14.50 -13.95
CA ASN A 484 51.41 15.79 -14.67
C ASN A 484 50.01 16.29 -15.11
N GLY A 485 49.65 17.55 -14.77
CA GLY A 485 48.84 18.39 -15.68
C GLY A 485 47.37 18.77 -15.37
N TRP A 486 47.11 19.51 -14.28
CA TRP A 486 45.95 20.44 -14.11
C TRP A 486 44.49 19.85 -14.09
N PRO A 487 43.48 20.57 -13.53
CA PRO A 487 42.34 19.93 -12.82
C PRO A 487 41.13 19.53 -13.70
N PRO A 488 40.23 18.65 -13.20
CA PRO A 488 39.42 17.78 -14.05
C PRO A 488 38.07 18.34 -14.50
N GLN A 489 37.72 18.06 -15.75
CA GLN A 489 36.32 17.83 -16.11
C GLN A 489 35.90 16.47 -15.55
N LEU A 490 34.93 16.45 -14.64
CA LEU A 490 34.31 15.22 -14.15
C LEU A 490 33.37 14.64 -15.21
N SER A 491 33.95 13.99 -16.22
CA SER A 491 33.28 12.91 -16.93
C SER A 491 33.48 11.62 -16.14
N HIS A 492 32.42 11.11 -15.50
CA HIS A 492 32.36 9.77 -14.94
C HIS A 492 31.08 9.06 -15.41
N PRO A 493 31.09 7.71 -15.47
CA PRO A 493 30.40 7.02 -16.56
C PRO A 493 29.37 6.02 -16.06
N TYR A 494 28.08 6.36 -16.11
CA TYR A 494 27.01 5.38 -16.01
C TYR A 494 25.83 5.71 -16.91
N GLY A 495 25.38 4.70 -17.67
CA GLY A 495 24.00 4.56 -18.10
C GLY A 495 23.45 5.60 -19.08
N HIS A 496 23.83 5.48 -20.36
CA HIS A 496 22.78 5.60 -21.37
C HIS A 496 21.78 4.47 -21.11
N ILE A 497 20.61 4.78 -20.55
CA ILE A 497 19.46 3.87 -20.66
C ILE A 497 18.93 4.07 -22.07
N ASP A 498 19.40 3.20 -22.96
CA ASP A 498 18.91 3.11 -24.33
C ASP A 498 17.47 2.55 -24.26
N ILE A 499 16.47 3.39 -24.56
CA ILE A 499 15.03 3.01 -24.55
C ILE A 499 14.75 1.88 -25.58
N SER A 500 15.74 1.55 -26.42
CA SER A 500 15.72 0.45 -27.38
C SER A 500 15.85 -0.98 -26.79
N VAL A 501 16.07 -1.16 -25.48
CA VAL A 501 16.24 -2.51 -24.87
C VAL A 501 15.35 -2.78 -23.64
N MET A 502 14.05 -2.54 -23.76
CA MET A 502 13.10 -3.36 -22.98
C MET A 502 13.07 -4.77 -23.59
N ASP A 503 13.44 -5.77 -22.79
CA ASP A 503 13.28 -7.23 -23.03
C ASP A 503 11.83 -7.64 -23.34
N ARG A 504 11.29 -7.26 -24.50
CA ARG A 504 9.90 -7.53 -24.91
C ARG A 504 9.78 -8.95 -25.47
N THR A 505 8.97 -9.76 -24.81
CA THR A 505 8.72 -11.16 -25.18
C THR A 505 7.30 -11.43 -25.67
N THR A 506 7.08 -12.63 -26.20
CA THR A 506 5.77 -13.18 -26.52
C THR A 506 5.44 -14.27 -25.50
N LEU A 507 4.45 -14.01 -24.64
CA LEU A 507 3.79 -15.07 -23.88
C LEU A 507 2.89 -15.85 -24.84
N ASN A 508 2.99 -17.18 -24.86
CA ASN A 508 2.06 -18.02 -25.61
C ASN A 508 1.66 -19.27 -24.83
N GLY A 509 0.63 -19.94 -25.28
CA GLY A 509 0.20 -21.20 -24.68
C GLY A 509 -1.05 -21.78 -25.31
N LYS A 510 -1.42 -22.94 -24.81
CA LYS A 510 -2.66 -23.64 -25.16
C LYS A 510 -3.56 -23.85 -23.94
N ILE A 511 -4.84 -23.98 -24.18
CA ILE A 511 -5.89 -24.18 -23.18
C ILE A 511 -6.68 -25.41 -23.60
N PHE A 512 -6.72 -26.40 -22.72
CA PHE A 512 -7.40 -27.66 -22.93
C PHE A 512 -8.42 -27.93 -21.84
N ASP A 513 -9.42 -28.75 -22.17
CA ASP A 513 -10.24 -29.42 -21.17
C ASP A 513 -9.52 -30.63 -20.56
N GLU A 514 -10.14 -31.20 -19.54
CA GLU A 514 -9.73 -32.46 -18.89
C GLU A 514 -9.70 -33.70 -19.82
N ASN A 515 -10.24 -33.60 -21.05
CA ASN A 515 -10.18 -34.63 -22.08
C ASN A 515 -9.13 -34.33 -23.16
N HIS A 516 -8.28 -33.31 -22.93
CA HIS A 516 -7.26 -32.79 -23.86
C HIS A 516 -7.82 -32.18 -25.16
N ALA A 517 -9.09 -31.79 -25.19
CA ALA A 517 -9.67 -31.04 -26.30
C ALA A 517 -9.39 -29.53 -26.15
N PRO A 518 -8.98 -28.81 -27.21
CA PRO A 518 -8.66 -27.39 -27.13
C PRO A 518 -9.90 -26.52 -26.91
N ILE A 519 -9.83 -25.59 -25.95
CA ILE A 519 -10.95 -24.72 -25.56
C ILE A 519 -10.85 -23.36 -26.26
N ASP A 520 -11.69 -23.18 -27.28
CA ASP A 520 -11.82 -21.92 -28.02
C ASP A 520 -12.55 -20.82 -27.22
N GLY A 521 -12.21 -19.55 -27.45
CA GLY A 521 -12.89 -18.38 -26.89
C GLY A 521 -12.74 -18.21 -25.37
N ALA A 522 -11.73 -18.81 -24.75
CA ALA A 522 -11.39 -18.52 -23.34
C ALA A 522 -10.59 -17.21 -23.26
N THR A 523 -10.92 -16.38 -22.26
CA THR A 523 -10.20 -15.13 -21.98
C THR A 523 -8.92 -15.44 -21.23
N VAL A 524 -7.80 -14.85 -21.67
CA VAL A 524 -6.50 -14.92 -21.00
C VAL A 524 -6.08 -13.50 -20.60
N LYS A 525 -5.92 -13.27 -19.30
CA LYS A 525 -5.50 -11.99 -18.71
C LYS A 525 -4.14 -12.17 -18.04
N ILE A 526 -3.21 -11.25 -18.28
CA ILE A 526 -1.97 -11.12 -17.50
C ILE A 526 -2.10 -9.91 -16.57
N ARG A 527 -1.65 -10.05 -15.31
CA ARG A 527 -1.50 -8.95 -14.35
C ARG A 527 -0.07 -8.84 -13.80
N ASN A 528 0.20 -7.73 -13.12
CA ASN A 528 1.50 -7.36 -12.52
C ASN A 528 2.61 -7.05 -13.55
N LEU A 529 2.22 -6.56 -14.73
CA LEU A 529 3.15 -6.05 -15.73
C LEU A 529 3.68 -4.69 -15.28
N ARG A 530 4.96 -4.61 -14.90
CA ARG A 530 5.60 -3.40 -14.31
C ARG A 530 5.71 -2.16 -15.24
N VAL A 531 4.96 -2.09 -16.34
CA VAL A 531 5.09 -1.02 -17.35
C VAL A 531 3.73 -0.67 -17.97
N TYR A 532 3.23 0.54 -17.65
CA TYR A 532 2.12 1.30 -18.23
C TYR A 532 0.71 0.69 -18.35
N HIS A 533 0.53 -0.64 -18.40
CA HIS A 533 -0.79 -1.29 -18.36
C HIS A 533 -0.77 -2.44 -17.34
N ASP A 534 -1.44 -2.26 -16.20
CA ASP A 534 -1.50 -3.26 -15.12
C ASP A 534 -2.14 -4.59 -15.54
N GLU A 535 -2.94 -4.57 -16.61
CA GLU A 535 -3.62 -5.73 -17.18
C GLU A 535 -3.58 -5.71 -18.72
N VAL A 536 -3.23 -6.85 -19.32
CA VAL A 536 -3.35 -7.07 -20.78
C VAL A 536 -4.10 -8.37 -21.01
N GLU A 537 -5.07 -8.35 -21.93
CA GLU A 537 -5.92 -9.50 -22.21
C GLU A 537 -5.97 -9.90 -23.69
N THR A 538 -6.27 -11.17 -23.94
CA THR A 538 -6.57 -11.72 -25.27
C THR A 538 -7.58 -12.86 -25.17
N TYR A 539 -8.10 -13.30 -26.29
CA TYR A 539 -8.97 -14.48 -26.39
C TYR A 539 -8.25 -15.61 -27.11
N SER A 540 -8.38 -16.84 -26.61
CA SER A 540 -7.86 -18.01 -27.30
C SER A 540 -8.61 -18.26 -28.61
N THR A 541 -7.87 -18.65 -29.65
CA THR A 541 -8.41 -19.11 -30.94
C THR A 541 -7.97 -20.56 -31.15
N GLN A 542 -8.93 -21.47 -31.35
CA GLN A 542 -8.71 -22.92 -31.33
C GLN A 542 -7.90 -23.40 -30.11
N GLY A 543 -8.20 -22.83 -28.94
CA GLY A 543 -7.48 -23.12 -27.70
C GLY A 543 -6.05 -22.60 -27.63
N THR A 544 -5.54 -21.86 -28.61
CA THR A 544 -4.20 -21.26 -28.58
C THR A 544 -4.30 -19.76 -28.29
N TYR A 545 -3.41 -19.23 -27.45
CA TYR A 545 -3.30 -17.80 -27.18
C TYR A 545 -1.85 -17.30 -27.36
N ALA A 546 -1.72 -16.02 -27.72
CA ALA A 546 -0.44 -15.33 -27.79
C ALA A 546 -0.62 -13.85 -27.41
N LEU A 547 0.28 -13.37 -26.56
CA LEU A 547 0.38 -11.99 -26.10
C LEU A 547 1.80 -11.51 -26.43
N ASN A 548 1.90 -10.61 -27.41
CA ASN A 548 3.17 -10.08 -27.89
C ASN A 548 3.54 -8.81 -27.13
N ASN A 549 4.84 -8.46 -27.14
CA ASN A 549 5.39 -7.24 -26.54
C ASN A 549 5.23 -7.14 -25.01
N VAL A 550 5.11 -8.27 -24.32
CA VAL A 550 5.00 -8.31 -22.86
C VAL A 550 6.39 -8.08 -22.24
N PRO A 551 6.54 -7.21 -21.22
CA PRO A 551 7.82 -7.05 -20.51
C PRO A 551 8.29 -8.35 -19.86
N SER A 552 9.56 -8.72 -20.05
CA SER A 552 10.19 -9.82 -19.30
C SER A 552 10.85 -9.35 -17.99
N GLY A 553 11.16 -10.30 -17.10
CA GLY A 553 11.90 -10.08 -15.85
C GLY A 553 11.05 -9.86 -14.59
N GLY A 554 9.71 -9.82 -14.71
CA GLY A 554 8.79 -9.71 -13.59
C GLY A 554 7.98 -11.00 -13.34
N GLU A 555 7.55 -11.18 -12.09
CA GLU A 555 6.52 -12.17 -11.74
C GLU A 555 5.14 -11.66 -12.15
N ILE A 556 4.42 -12.48 -12.91
CA ILE A 556 3.11 -12.18 -13.50
C ILE A 556 2.07 -13.21 -13.06
N GLU A 557 0.80 -12.79 -12.94
CA GLU A 557 -0.32 -13.72 -12.80
C GLU A 557 -1.01 -13.89 -14.17
N ILE A 558 -1.06 -15.13 -14.67
CA ILE A 558 -1.84 -15.52 -15.84
C ILE A 558 -3.17 -16.11 -15.35
N THR A 559 -4.28 -15.41 -15.62
CA THR A 559 -5.64 -15.90 -15.36
C THR A 559 -6.30 -16.34 -16.66
N VAL A 560 -6.86 -17.56 -16.67
CA VAL A 560 -7.64 -18.10 -17.78
C VAL A 560 -9.07 -18.38 -17.31
N SER A 561 -10.05 -17.82 -18.02
CA SER A 561 -11.47 -18.01 -17.69
C SER A 561 -12.34 -18.16 -18.94
N LYS A 562 -13.43 -18.93 -18.81
CA LYS A 562 -14.46 -19.08 -19.84
C LYS A 562 -15.82 -19.29 -19.15
N PRO A 563 -16.91 -18.65 -19.58
CA PRO A 563 -18.24 -18.92 -19.05
C PRO A 563 -18.58 -20.42 -19.14
N GLY A 564 -19.03 -21.01 -18.03
CA GLY A 564 -19.30 -22.45 -17.92
C GLY A 564 -18.09 -23.34 -17.61
N TYR A 565 -16.90 -22.78 -17.39
CA TYR A 565 -15.70 -23.51 -16.99
C TYR A 565 -15.07 -22.91 -15.71
N THR A 566 -14.35 -23.72 -14.94
CA THR A 566 -13.54 -23.29 -13.80
C THR A 566 -12.49 -22.26 -14.23
N THR A 567 -12.37 -21.16 -13.50
CA THR A 567 -11.27 -20.21 -13.73
C THR A 567 -9.96 -20.79 -13.18
N ARG A 568 -8.87 -20.68 -13.96
CA ARG A 568 -7.53 -21.12 -13.57
C ARG A 568 -6.59 -19.92 -13.46
N LYS A 569 -5.63 -20.03 -12.54
CA LYS A 569 -4.60 -19.03 -12.28
C LYS A 569 -3.25 -19.72 -12.22
N ARG A 570 -2.21 -19.04 -12.71
CA ARG A 570 -0.82 -19.51 -12.64
C ARG A 570 0.11 -18.31 -12.53
N THR A 571 1.05 -18.36 -11.59
CA THR A 571 2.04 -17.31 -11.38
C THR A 571 3.37 -17.74 -11.98
N GLU A 572 4.00 -16.87 -12.76
CA GLU A 572 5.19 -17.19 -13.57
C GLU A 572 6.13 -15.99 -13.71
N VAL A 573 7.43 -16.24 -13.93
CA VAL A 573 8.41 -15.17 -14.22
C VAL A 573 8.77 -15.20 -15.69
N LEU A 574 8.37 -14.17 -16.44
CA LEU A 574 8.64 -14.09 -17.88
C LEU A 574 10.15 -13.95 -18.16
N LYS A 575 10.67 -14.83 -19.02
CA LYS A 575 12.06 -14.82 -19.46
C LYS A 575 12.27 -13.87 -20.64
N SER A 576 13.48 -13.34 -20.73
CA SER A 576 13.94 -12.51 -21.84
C SER A 576 14.13 -13.37 -23.11
N ASN A 577 13.80 -12.81 -24.28
CA ASN A 577 13.89 -13.50 -25.58
C ASN A 577 15.33 -13.88 -25.96
N ASN A 578 16.34 -13.27 -25.33
CA ASN A 578 17.75 -13.49 -25.63
C ASN A 578 18.29 -14.89 -25.24
N GLN A 579 17.48 -15.75 -24.60
CA GLN A 579 17.91 -17.11 -24.21
C GLN A 579 17.80 -18.18 -25.32
N GLY A 580 17.21 -17.87 -26.48
CA GLY A 580 17.21 -18.76 -27.65
C GLY A 580 16.34 -20.02 -27.56
N ASP A 581 15.61 -20.23 -26.46
CA ASP A 581 14.61 -21.30 -26.33
C ASP A 581 13.25 -20.85 -26.90
N PRO A 582 12.72 -21.49 -27.97
CA PRO A 582 11.42 -21.13 -28.54
C PRO A 582 10.22 -21.42 -27.62
N ASN A 583 10.42 -22.08 -26.47
CA ASN A 583 9.39 -22.35 -25.47
C ASN A 583 9.58 -21.54 -24.17
N ALA A 584 10.52 -20.59 -24.13
CA ALA A 584 10.94 -19.91 -22.89
C ALA A 584 9.78 -19.29 -22.09
N ASN A 585 8.72 -18.86 -22.77
CA ASN A 585 7.47 -18.33 -22.23
C ASN A 585 6.23 -19.04 -22.80
N ARG A 586 6.29 -20.37 -22.99
CA ARG A 586 5.12 -21.19 -23.35
C ARG A 586 4.48 -21.80 -22.10
N TYR A 587 3.24 -21.41 -21.81
CA TYR A 587 2.51 -21.87 -20.63
C TYR A 587 1.13 -22.42 -20.99
N ASP A 588 1.04 -23.75 -21.04
CA ASP A 588 -0.21 -24.45 -21.35
C ASP A 588 -1.04 -24.71 -20.07
N PHE A 589 -2.36 -24.56 -20.20
CA PHE A 589 -3.40 -24.83 -19.21
C PHE A 589 -4.09 -26.15 -19.61
N GLY A 590 -3.60 -27.27 -19.06
CA GLY A 590 -3.88 -28.62 -19.55
C GLY A 590 -2.74 -29.17 -20.43
N ASN A 591 -2.71 -30.49 -20.65
CA ASN A 591 -1.62 -31.17 -21.36
C ASN A 591 -1.92 -31.30 -22.88
N ASP A 592 -0.94 -31.00 -23.74
CA ASP A 592 -1.01 -31.23 -25.20
C ASP A 592 -0.69 -32.68 -25.63
N GLY A 593 -0.37 -33.54 -24.66
CA GLY A 593 -0.11 -34.97 -24.84
C GLY A 593 1.34 -35.34 -25.14
N ILE A 594 2.24 -34.36 -25.30
CA ILE A 594 3.63 -34.59 -25.75
C ILE A 594 4.61 -34.68 -24.58
N ASN A 595 4.38 -33.95 -23.48
CA ASN A 595 5.24 -33.98 -22.28
C ASN A 595 4.50 -34.49 -21.04
N LYS A 596 5.03 -35.55 -20.42
CA LYS A 596 4.42 -36.22 -19.24
C LYS A 596 5.00 -35.81 -17.89
N GLN A 597 5.96 -34.89 -17.85
CA GLN A 597 6.87 -34.79 -16.70
C GLN A 597 6.42 -33.85 -15.58
N TYR A 598 5.42 -32.99 -15.80
CA TYR A 598 4.82 -32.14 -14.76
C TYR A 598 3.28 -32.02 -14.93
N SER A 599 2.59 -31.65 -13.85
CA SER A 599 1.16 -31.81 -13.61
C SER A 599 0.23 -30.84 -14.36
N ALA A 600 0.30 -30.82 -15.70
CA ALA A 600 -0.48 -29.93 -16.54
C ALA A 600 -2.01 -30.14 -16.41
N ASP A 601 -2.46 -31.36 -16.10
CA ASP A 601 -3.89 -31.69 -15.93
C ASP A 601 -4.56 -30.90 -14.78
N TYR A 602 -3.80 -30.47 -13.77
CA TYR A 602 -4.30 -29.63 -12.67
C TYR A 602 -4.72 -28.22 -13.14
N TYR A 603 -4.14 -27.74 -14.24
CA TYR A 603 -4.43 -26.44 -14.84
C TYR A 603 -5.37 -26.53 -16.05
N ALA A 604 -5.86 -27.72 -16.40
CA ALA A 604 -6.89 -27.87 -17.43
C ALA A 604 -8.17 -27.12 -17.00
N LEU A 605 -8.85 -26.48 -17.94
CA LEU A 605 -10.14 -25.84 -17.68
C LEU A 605 -11.22 -26.92 -17.60
N SER A 606 -11.93 -26.98 -16.50
CA SER A 606 -12.95 -27.99 -16.24
C SER A 606 -14.34 -27.38 -16.39
N ASP A 607 -15.21 -27.97 -17.19
CA ASP A 607 -16.66 -27.70 -17.15
C ASP A 607 -17.37 -28.50 -16.05
N LYS A 608 -16.60 -29.22 -15.22
CA LYS A 608 -17.12 -30.05 -14.13
C LYS A 608 -16.93 -29.42 -12.75
N PRO A 609 -17.71 -29.90 -11.75
CA PRO A 609 -17.60 -29.42 -10.39
C PRO A 609 -16.32 -29.89 -9.72
N GLU A 610 -15.69 -28.97 -9.01
CA GLU A 610 -14.47 -29.22 -8.24
C GLU A 610 -14.60 -28.55 -6.87
N VAL A 611 -13.91 -29.10 -5.86
CA VAL A 611 -13.69 -28.36 -4.60
C VAL A 611 -12.51 -27.42 -4.83
N ILE A 612 -12.78 -26.11 -4.90
CA ILE A 612 -11.76 -25.07 -5.15
C ILE A 612 -11.06 -24.64 -3.85
N LEU A 613 -11.69 -24.85 -2.69
CA LEU A 613 -11.12 -24.53 -1.38
C LEU A 613 -11.55 -25.55 -0.33
N SER A 614 -10.59 -26.00 0.47
CA SER A 614 -10.79 -26.75 1.72
C SER A 614 -10.07 -26.02 2.85
N THR A 615 -10.82 -25.50 3.82
CA THR A 615 -10.28 -24.77 4.98
C THR A 615 -11.03 -25.13 6.26
N PRO A 616 -10.44 -24.98 7.46
CA PRO A 616 -11.16 -25.12 8.71
C PRO A 616 -12.33 -24.12 8.78
N ALA A 617 -13.51 -24.59 9.17
CA ALA A 617 -14.69 -23.74 9.15
C ALA A 617 -14.71 -22.77 10.33
N ARG A 618 -15.41 -21.66 10.11
CA ARG A 618 -15.59 -20.59 11.08
C ARG A 618 -17.07 -20.43 11.36
N ASN A 619 -17.46 -20.65 12.61
CA ASN A 619 -18.79 -20.30 13.10
C ASN A 619 -18.66 -19.14 14.07
N GLY A 620 -18.72 -17.92 13.54
CA GLY A 620 -18.40 -16.70 14.29
C GLY A 620 -16.92 -16.59 14.65
N ARG A 621 -16.61 -16.07 15.84
CA ARG A 621 -15.24 -15.75 16.28
C ARG A 621 -14.40 -16.93 16.77
N ASN A 622 -15.00 -18.11 16.97
CA ASN A 622 -14.28 -19.28 17.44
C ASN A 622 -13.88 -20.16 16.25
N ILE A 623 -12.57 -20.25 16.02
CA ILE A 623 -12.00 -21.33 15.21
C ILE A 623 -11.75 -22.49 16.15
N ASP A 624 -12.44 -23.61 15.94
CA ASP A 624 -11.97 -24.90 16.40
C ASP A 624 -11.46 -25.67 15.17
N PRO A 625 -10.14 -25.57 14.87
CA PRO A 625 -9.57 -26.12 13.65
C PRO A 625 -9.53 -27.65 13.65
N LEU A 626 -10.02 -28.29 14.73
CA LEU A 626 -10.10 -29.74 14.88
C LEU A 626 -11.54 -30.27 14.80
N THR A 627 -12.57 -29.40 14.75
CA THR A 627 -13.98 -29.85 14.75
C THR A 627 -14.86 -29.34 13.61
N SER A 628 -14.36 -28.51 12.68
CA SER A 628 -15.16 -28.09 11.53
C SER A 628 -14.35 -27.69 10.28
N PHE A 629 -14.89 -27.89 9.08
CA PHE A 629 -14.25 -27.62 7.79
C PHE A 629 -15.28 -27.23 6.71
N VAL A 630 -14.85 -26.39 5.76
CA VAL A 630 -15.65 -25.89 4.64
C VAL A 630 -15.17 -26.54 3.35
N LEU A 631 -16.11 -26.97 2.50
CA LEU A 631 -15.85 -27.33 1.12
C LEU A 631 -16.57 -26.32 0.21
N LYS A 632 -15.81 -25.69 -0.69
CA LYS A 632 -16.36 -24.77 -1.68
C LYS A 632 -16.31 -25.37 -3.09
N PHE A 633 -17.46 -25.51 -3.71
CA PHE A 633 -17.66 -26.06 -5.05
C PHE A 633 -17.58 -24.98 -6.14
N SER A 634 -17.22 -25.38 -7.37
CA SER A 634 -17.26 -24.50 -8.55
C SER A 634 -18.66 -24.25 -9.13
N GLU A 635 -19.67 -25.04 -8.75
CA GLU A 635 -21.08 -24.82 -9.10
C GLU A 635 -22.04 -25.16 -7.93
N PRO A 636 -23.32 -24.72 -7.97
CA PRO A 636 -24.33 -25.09 -6.99
C PRO A 636 -24.68 -26.59 -6.97
N MET A 637 -24.51 -27.24 -5.82
CA MET A 637 -24.70 -28.69 -5.66
C MET A 637 -26.09 -29.07 -5.13
N ASP A 638 -26.50 -30.32 -5.35
CA ASP A 638 -27.62 -30.91 -4.61
C ASP A 638 -27.18 -31.26 -3.18
N ARG A 639 -27.79 -30.59 -2.20
CA ARG A 639 -27.43 -30.72 -0.79
C ARG A 639 -27.49 -32.17 -0.31
N GLN A 640 -28.59 -32.87 -0.62
CA GLN A 640 -28.84 -34.22 -0.15
C GLN A 640 -27.78 -35.19 -0.68
N SER A 641 -27.44 -35.11 -1.97
CA SER A 641 -26.43 -35.98 -2.57
C SER A 641 -25.02 -35.73 -2.01
N VAL A 642 -24.69 -34.50 -1.59
CA VAL A 642 -23.41 -34.18 -0.94
C VAL A 642 -23.40 -34.67 0.51
N GLU A 643 -24.47 -34.43 1.26
CA GLU A 643 -24.61 -34.86 2.66
C GLU A 643 -24.61 -36.38 2.81
N ASP A 644 -25.35 -37.12 1.97
CA ASP A 644 -25.41 -38.58 2.02
C ASP A 644 -24.12 -39.26 1.56
N THR A 645 -23.24 -38.55 0.86
CA THR A 645 -22.01 -39.13 0.30
C THR A 645 -20.77 -38.67 1.05
N PHE A 646 -20.82 -37.63 1.89
CA PHE A 646 -19.64 -37.17 2.62
C PHE A 646 -19.17 -38.16 3.70
N SER A 647 -17.86 -38.38 3.82
CA SER A 647 -17.24 -39.22 4.86
C SER A 647 -15.78 -38.84 5.13
N ILE A 648 -15.34 -39.01 6.39
CA ILE A 648 -13.93 -38.85 6.81
C ILE A 648 -13.34 -40.24 7.08
N TYR A 649 -12.11 -40.48 6.63
CA TYR A 649 -11.37 -41.72 6.84
C TYR A 649 -9.92 -41.49 7.29
N SER A 650 -9.37 -42.45 8.03
CA SER A 650 -7.94 -42.48 8.37
C SER A 650 -7.31 -43.80 7.92
N PHE A 651 -6.08 -43.74 7.42
CA PHE A 651 -5.30 -44.87 6.94
C PHE A 651 -4.11 -45.14 7.87
N ASN A 652 -3.81 -46.41 8.13
CA ASN A 652 -2.64 -46.87 8.91
C ASN A 652 -2.46 -46.24 10.30
N ALA A 653 -3.50 -45.71 10.93
CA ALA A 653 -3.41 -45.08 12.24
C ALA A 653 -2.89 -46.07 13.31
N PRO A 654 -1.73 -45.81 13.94
CA PRO A 654 -1.21 -46.69 14.98
C PRO A 654 -1.95 -46.47 16.30
N LYS A 655 -2.57 -47.53 16.84
CA LYS A 655 -3.09 -47.60 18.22
C LYS A 655 -4.06 -46.48 18.63
N LEU A 656 -5.12 -46.27 17.86
CA LEU A 656 -6.26 -45.47 18.33
C LEU A 656 -7.07 -46.24 19.39
N SER A 657 -7.56 -45.51 20.40
CA SER A 657 -8.38 -46.06 21.49
C SER A 657 -9.86 -45.71 21.26
N VAL A 658 -10.67 -46.71 20.93
CA VAL A 658 -12.09 -46.55 20.56
C VAL A 658 -12.88 -47.68 21.22
N ASP A 659 -14.01 -47.35 21.85
CA ASP A 659 -14.90 -48.38 22.41
C ASP A 659 -15.80 -48.95 21.30
N ALA A 660 -15.46 -50.15 20.85
CA ALA A 660 -16.24 -50.90 19.87
C ALA A 660 -16.02 -52.40 20.10
N GLY A 661 -17.10 -53.07 20.53
CA GLY A 661 -17.09 -54.51 20.80
C GLY A 661 -16.72 -55.34 19.57
N ASN A 662 -15.67 -56.15 19.73
CA ASN A 662 -15.13 -57.12 18.77
C ASN A 662 -14.42 -56.51 17.53
N PRO A 663 -13.08 -56.65 17.38
CA PRO A 663 -12.32 -55.91 16.37
C PRO A 663 -12.41 -56.52 14.96
N SER A 664 -13.24 -55.93 14.10
CA SER A 664 -13.11 -56.00 12.63
C SER A 664 -12.03 -55.03 12.12
N ARG A 665 -11.43 -55.31 10.95
CA ARG A 665 -10.40 -54.43 10.33
C ARG A 665 -10.92 -53.06 9.88
N THR A 666 -12.23 -52.91 9.74
CA THR A 666 -12.90 -51.64 9.44
C THR A 666 -13.95 -51.39 10.50
N GLN A 667 -14.05 -50.17 11.02
CA GLN A 667 -15.11 -49.74 11.92
C GLN A 667 -15.72 -48.42 11.44
N THR A 668 -17.01 -48.46 11.12
CA THR A 668 -17.81 -47.26 10.87
C THR A 668 -18.35 -46.77 12.21
N LEU A 669 -17.95 -45.57 12.63
CA LEU A 669 -18.47 -44.91 13.82
C LEU A 669 -19.75 -44.15 13.45
N LYS A 670 -20.85 -44.52 14.11
CA LYS A 670 -22.16 -43.88 13.94
C LYS A 670 -22.56 -43.18 15.24
N GLY A 671 -22.55 -41.85 15.24
CA GLY A 671 -23.02 -41.00 16.35
C GLY A 671 -22.10 -40.93 17.58
N ASN A 672 -22.69 -40.54 18.73
CA ASN A 672 -22.02 -40.18 19.98
C ASN A 672 -21.45 -41.37 20.79
N ALA A 673 -20.58 -42.19 20.19
CA ALA A 673 -19.87 -43.24 20.91
C ALA A 673 -18.83 -42.64 21.88
N ASN A 674 -18.96 -42.92 23.18
CA ASN A 674 -18.00 -42.48 24.20
C ASN A 674 -16.66 -43.23 24.04
N LEU A 675 -15.58 -42.50 23.80
CA LEU A 675 -14.24 -43.07 23.59
C LEU A 675 -13.55 -43.43 24.93
N SER A 676 -13.94 -44.55 25.56
CA SER A 676 -13.24 -45.09 26.74
C SER A 676 -12.57 -46.45 26.51
N THR A 677 -11.24 -46.43 26.45
CA THR A 677 -10.31 -47.54 26.75
C THR A 677 -10.63 -48.93 26.19
N ASN A 678 -10.32 -49.14 24.90
CA ASN A 678 -9.78 -50.40 24.39
C ASN A 678 -8.97 -50.16 23.10
N PHE A 679 -8.02 -51.05 22.78
CA PHE A 679 -7.05 -50.85 21.71
C PHE A 679 -7.52 -51.43 20.37
N LEU A 680 -7.49 -50.63 19.31
CA LEU A 680 -7.62 -51.13 17.94
C LEU A 680 -6.31 -51.78 17.44
N PRO A 681 -6.37 -52.90 16.69
CA PRO A 681 -5.21 -53.46 16.01
C PRO A 681 -4.68 -52.52 14.93
N GLY A 682 -3.40 -52.66 14.56
CA GLY A 682 -2.80 -51.87 13.49
C GLY A 682 -3.53 -52.05 12.15
N ASN A 683 -3.67 -50.96 11.41
CA ASN A 683 -4.36 -50.86 10.11
C ASN A 683 -5.90 -50.90 10.19
N SER A 684 -6.50 -50.41 11.28
CA SER A 684 -7.95 -50.14 11.34
C SER A 684 -8.32 -48.85 10.60
N THR A 685 -9.31 -48.92 9.69
CA THR A 685 -9.95 -47.73 9.10
C THR A 685 -11.16 -47.31 9.93
N LEU A 686 -11.17 -46.05 10.36
CA LEU A 686 -12.33 -45.38 10.97
C LEU A 686 -13.10 -44.61 9.90
N ILE A 687 -14.43 -44.67 9.92
CA ILE A 687 -15.31 -43.90 9.02
C ILE A 687 -16.34 -43.15 9.86
N TRP A 688 -16.46 -41.84 9.67
CA TRP A 688 -17.54 -41.02 10.25
C TRP A 688 -18.64 -40.77 9.21
N ASP A 689 -19.86 -41.19 9.52
CA ASP A 689 -21.08 -40.99 8.73
C ASP A 689 -21.63 -39.56 8.90
N LYS A 690 -22.53 -39.11 8.02
CA LYS A 690 -23.09 -37.74 8.02
C LYS A 690 -23.72 -37.34 9.37
N ASP A 691 -24.28 -38.31 10.09
CA ASP A 691 -24.92 -38.12 11.40
C ASP A 691 -23.91 -37.79 12.53
N ALA A 692 -22.61 -37.86 12.27
CA ALA A 692 -21.56 -37.34 13.15
C ALA A 692 -21.36 -35.82 13.03
N PHE A 693 -22.01 -35.17 12.05
CA PHE A 693 -21.82 -33.76 11.73
C PHE A 693 -23.14 -32.96 11.79
N ASN A 694 -23.04 -31.72 12.25
CA ASN A 694 -23.97 -30.66 11.88
C ASN A 694 -23.51 -30.11 10.53
N ILE A 695 -24.42 -29.99 9.57
CA ILE A 695 -24.11 -29.55 8.21
C ILE A 695 -24.90 -28.27 7.91
N SER A 696 -24.24 -27.27 7.32
CA SER A 696 -24.87 -26.00 6.95
C SER A 696 -24.34 -25.50 5.61
N TRP A 697 -25.26 -25.00 4.79
CA TRP A 697 -24.97 -24.48 3.44
C TRP A 697 -25.08 -22.97 3.38
N ASN A 698 -24.32 -22.36 2.48
CA ASN A 698 -24.54 -20.96 2.09
C ASN A 698 -25.83 -20.78 1.26
N SER A 699 -26.12 -19.54 0.85
CA SER A 699 -27.38 -19.20 0.18
C SER A 699 -27.47 -19.59 -1.30
N ASP A 700 -26.35 -19.85 -1.97
CA ASP A 700 -26.31 -20.22 -3.39
C ASP A 700 -26.07 -21.72 -3.64
N ASP A 701 -25.71 -22.47 -2.60
CA ASP A 701 -25.34 -23.89 -2.58
C ASP A 701 -24.00 -24.23 -3.24
N THR A 702 -23.10 -23.25 -3.35
CA THR A 702 -21.69 -23.46 -3.74
C THR A 702 -20.78 -23.75 -2.54
N GLU A 703 -21.25 -23.60 -1.29
CA GLU A 703 -20.41 -23.78 -0.11
C GLU A 703 -21.13 -24.55 1.00
N VAL A 704 -20.46 -25.58 1.53
CA VAL A 704 -20.94 -26.42 2.64
C VAL A 704 -19.95 -26.42 3.78
N THR A 705 -20.45 -26.27 5.00
CA THR A 705 -19.70 -26.39 6.26
C THR A 705 -20.15 -27.64 6.98
N PHE A 706 -19.19 -28.48 7.36
CA PHE A 706 -19.39 -29.62 8.25
C PHE A 706 -18.77 -29.30 9.62
N SER A 707 -19.48 -29.57 10.71
CA SER A 707 -19.01 -29.37 12.09
C SER A 707 -19.37 -30.58 12.94
N PHE A 708 -18.41 -31.24 13.61
CA PHE A 708 -18.69 -32.42 14.43
C PHE A 708 -19.77 -32.14 15.51
N SER A 709 -20.59 -33.14 15.80
CA SER A 709 -21.62 -33.04 16.82
C SER A 709 -21.02 -32.97 18.23
N LYS A 710 -21.75 -32.32 19.14
CA LYS A 710 -21.23 -31.91 20.45
C LYS A 710 -20.77 -33.14 21.25
N ASN A 711 -19.51 -33.12 21.69
CA ASN A 711 -18.74 -34.15 22.43
C ASN A 711 -17.89 -35.11 21.58
N LEU A 712 -17.95 -35.10 20.24
CA LEU A 712 -16.98 -35.81 19.41
C LEU A 712 -15.66 -35.04 19.32
N LYS A 713 -14.55 -35.73 19.59
CA LYS A 713 -13.18 -35.26 19.33
C LYS A 713 -12.49 -36.30 18.44
N LEU A 714 -11.72 -35.84 17.45
CA LEU A 714 -10.82 -36.71 16.70
C LEU A 714 -9.84 -37.39 17.68
N PRO A 715 -9.69 -38.73 17.66
CA PRO A 715 -8.79 -39.41 18.57
C PRO A 715 -7.33 -39.05 18.28
N SER A 716 -6.55 -38.82 19.35
CA SER A 716 -5.13 -38.49 19.30
C SER A 716 -4.25 -39.68 19.72
N ASP A 717 -3.06 -39.79 19.15
CA ASP A 717 -2.04 -40.74 19.63
C ASP A 717 -1.53 -40.26 21.01
N ARG A 718 -1.40 -41.19 21.98
CA ARG A 718 -0.86 -40.90 23.31
C ARG A 718 0.65 -40.67 23.33
N ASN A 719 1.38 -41.14 22.30
CA ASN A 719 2.84 -41.25 22.34
C ASN A 719 3.59 -40.32 21.38
N ARG A 720 2.89 -39.51 20.58
CA ARG A 720 3.47 -38.46 19.71
C ARG A 720 2.56 -37.24 19.73
N GLN A 721 3.12 -36.03 19.66
CA GLN A 721 2.37 -34.78 19.59
C GLN A 721 1.65 -34.55 18.24
N ASN A 722 1.54 -35.58 17.40
CA ASN A 722 0.98 -35.49 16.06
C ASN A 722 -0.42 -36.12 16.04
N LEU A 723 -1.37 -35.44 15.40
CA LEU A 723 -2.66 -36.02 15.04
C LEU A 723 -2.45 -37.12 13.97
N PRO A 724 -3.31 -38.14 13.91
CA PRO A 724 -3.35 -39.05 12.76
C PRO A 724 -3.72 -38.29 11.48
N ASP A 725 -3.20 -38.75 10.34
CA ASP A 725 -3.63 -38.22 9.04
C ASP A 725 -5.10 -38.62 8.79
N TYR A 726 -5.97 -37.63 8.73
CA TYR A 726 -7.38 -37.75 8.37
C TYR A 726 -7.58 -37.20 6.96
N ASN A 727 -8.25 -37.99 6.12
CA ASN A 727 -8.54 -37.64 4.73
C ASN A 727 -10.07 -37.51 4.56
N LEU A 728 -10.49 -36.65 3.64
CA LEU A 728 -11.89 -36.40 3.32
C LEU A 728 -12.25 -37.11 2.01
N ALA A 729 -13.44 -37.72 1.90
CA ALA A 729 -13.94 -38.28 0.64
C ALA A 729 -15.46 -38.12 0.50
N PHE A 730 -15.90 -38.24 -0.75
CA PHE A 730 -17.28 -38.56 -1.08
C PHE A 730 -17.42 -40.07 -1.32
N TYR A 731 -17.89 -40.78 -0.29
CA TYR A 731 -18.27 -42.18 -0.28
C TYR A 731 -19.50 -42.43 0.61
N ASN A 732 -20.62 -42.86 0.03
CA ASN A 732 -21.80 -43.29 0.79
C ASN A 732 -21.59 -44.71 1.35
N SER A 733 -21.35 -44.82 2.65
CA SER A 733 -21.03 -46.08 3.33
C SER A 733 -22.12 -47.15 3.30
N SER A 734 -23.38 -46.78 3.00
CA SER A 734 -24.53 -47.69 3.00
C SER A 734 -24.88 -48.25 1.62
N THR A 735 -24.45 -47.59 0.55
CA THR A 735 -24.76 -47.96 -0.85
C THR A 735 -23.52 -48.24 -1.69
N GLY A 736 -22.33 -47.83 -1.23
CA GLY A 736 -21.09 -47.89 -2.01
C GLY A 736 -21.01 -46.82 -3.12
N ASN A 737 -21.88 -45.81 -3.10
CA ASN A 737 -21.93 -44.76 -4.12
C ASN A 737 -20.82 -43.72 -3.90
N HIS A 738 -20.17 -43.31 -4.99
CA HIS A 738 -19.10 -42.30 -5.05
C HIS A 738 -19.52 -41.07 -5.91
N THR A 739 -20.81 -40.94 -6.21
CA THR A 739 -21.32 -39.97 -7.18
C THR A 739 -22.22 -38.94 -6.50
N LEU A 740 -21.82 -37.67 -6.59
CA LEU A 740 -22.58 -36.49 -6.18
C LEU A 740 -23.58 -36.07 -7.27
N LYS A 741 -24.42 -35.06 -7.00
CA LYS A 741 -25.32 -34.43 -7.98
C LYS A 741 -25.26 -32.91 -7.94
N ASP A 742 -25.48 -32.28 -9.08
CA ASP A 742 -25.77 -30.84 -9.19
C ASP A 742 -27.24 -30.53 -8.88
N LYS A 743 -27.61 -29.25 -8.79
CA LYS A 743 -29.01 -28.82 -8.62
C LYS A 743 -29.96 -29.25 -9.75
N GLN A 744 -29.43 -29.66 -10.89
CA GLN A 744 -30.16 -30.10 -12.07
C GLN A 744 -30.35 -31.63 -12.10
N GLY A 745 -29.78 -32.35 -11.11
CA GLY A 745 -29.89 -33.79 -10.92
C GLY A 745 -28.83 -34.62 -11.67
N ASN A 746 -27.86 -33.99 -12.34
CA ASN A 746 -26.81 -34.67 -13.08
C ASN A 746 -25.75 -35.24 -12.14
N SER A 747 -25.37 -36.51 -12.34
CA SER A 747 -24.38 -37.19 -11.49
C SER A 747 -22.94 -36.76 -11.79
N ARG A 748 -22.12 -36.58 -10.75
CA ARG A 748 -20.72 -36.12 -10.76
C ARG A 748 -19.82 -37.10 -9.95
N SER A 749 -18.79 -37.71 -10.54
CA SER A 749 -17.98 -38.75 -9.87
C SER A 749 -16.82 -38.22 -9.02
N ASP A 750 -16.44 -38.99 -7.99
CA ASP A 750 -15.31 -38.77 -7.08
C ASP A 750 -13.99 -38.32 -7.73
N LYS A 751 -13.67 -38.81 -8.94
CA LYS A 751 -12.48 -38.43 -9.72
C LYS A 751 -12.28 -36.93 -9.94
N HIS A 752 -13.34 -36.12 -9.80
CA HIS A 752 -13.29 -34.65 -9.95
C HIS A 752 -13.08 -33.90 -8.62
N PHE A 753 -13.10 -34.60 -7.48
CA PHE A 753 -13.04 -34.00 -6.14
C PHE A 753 -11.79 -34.46 -5.38
N LYS A 754 -10.62 -33.98 -5.81
CA LYS A 754 -9.35 -34.29 -5.13
C LYS A 754 -9.16 -33.39 -3.90
N LEU A 755 -9.65 -33.87 -2.76
CA LEU A 755 -9.43 -33.26 -1.45
C LEU A 755 -8.00 -33.59 -0.98
N THR A 756 -7.16 -32.56 -0.84
CA THR A 756 -5.81 -32.63 -0.25
C THR A 756 -5.81 -32.19 1.20
#